data_AF-A0A9P0TFT5-F1
#
_entry.id   AF-A0A9P0TFT5-F1
#
_cell.length_a   1.000
_cell.length_b   1.000
_cell.length_c   1.000
_cell.angle_alpha   90.00
_cell.angle_beta   90.00
_cell.angle_gamma   90.00
#
_symmetry.space_group_name_H-M   'P 1'
#
loop_
_entity.id
_entity.type
_entity.pdbx_description
1 polymer ?
#
loop_
_entity_poly.entity_id
_entity_poly.type
_entity_poly.pdbx_seq_one_letter_code
_entity_poly.pdbx_strand_id
1 'polypeptide(L)'
;MSSAVENGIGDDGRSTTYYFSKGRTSATLWQRISLFISIYWKALIVVITPLILLPIPILNANSESVKAYKCMYVVLIMATYWVLELLPLPVTSMLPIVMFPTLGILDSDKTCAAYMKETNMMFMGGLMIAAGVQHSKLPKRVALWTVQVVGCSHRRLNFGLTFVTMFISMWVSNAAATTMMVPIVEAILEVFEQQGLGDVYINKKKALTENGKDYKQTANKNNTEETPIPSDITTCYFLSIAYASTLGGCGTLVGTATNSAFKGIFDSEFPEISGAVDFFWFMAYSTPPMLLMQVLVWISLQVTFMGLFRPNSEAAKKVNAASSGSENTMQVIREQYKNLGPVTFHEKASGSLFILAVFLYIFRKPGFMLGWADVITTMKVKDGVVSMFIVILMFVLPMSIDCMKFFSSSSSYEELSQYKPSPSIVTWNILKEKIPWGLLFLLGGGFALAEGSKATGLSSMIGTSLIGLHGLHPTIVLLVVVLVTQFITEFTSNVAIANLILPVLANMARTLDMDPRYLMIPATLACSMAFHMPVGTPPNAIVGGVAHIPTSKMAVGGIGPKIITTLIIWGSYPTWGSLIFKPEDIAALNAPVARTAVSTLNQNLTLNCNITPNTLAEVVVASNVAIATWSWALLNFSIIRIVNSVLWCYGLNTLEQCDNTVINVVPK
;
A
#
# COMPACT_ATOMS: atom_id res chain seq x y z
N MET A 1 -41.12 -32.00 -2.43
CA MET A 1 -40.85 -30.59 -2.08
C MET A 1 -39.75 -30.54 -1.04
N SER A 2 -38.52 -30.26 -1.47
CA SER A 2 -37.37 -30.03 -0.59
C SER A 2 -37.33 -28.54 -0.26
N SER A 3 -37.50 -28.17 1.01
CA SER A 3 -37.28 -26.79 1.47
C SER A 3 -35.80 -26.64 1.83
N ALA A 4 -35.04 -25.91 1.02
CA ALA A 4 -33.73 -25.43 1.40
C ALA A 4 -33.90 -24.49 2.61
N VAL A 5 -33.15 -24.73 3.67
CA VAL A 5 -32.99 -23.74 4.73
C VAL A 5 -31.87 -22.83 4.26
N GLU A 6 -32.24 -21.69 3.67
CA GLU A 6 -31.33 -20.58 3.45
C GLU A 6 -30.96 -19.98 4.81
N ASN A 7 -29.72 -20.25 5.23
CA ASN A 7 -29.11 -19.48 6.31
C ASN A 7 -28.49 -18.22 5.71
N GLY A 8 -28.65 -17.11 6.45
CA GLY A 8 -28.38 -15.74 6.01
C GLY A 8 -27.06 -15.52 5.29
N ILE A 9 -27.14 -14.62 4.30
CA ILE A 9 -26.07 -14.12 3.44
C ILE A 9 -24.88 -13.67 4.31
N GLY A 10 -23.80 -14.44 4.28
CA GLY A 10 -22.46 -13.95 4.61
C GLY A 10 -21.83 -13.35 3.35
N ASP A 11 -21.04 -12.28 3.52
CA ASP A 11 -20.44 -11.47 2.45
C ASP A 11 -19.44 -12.23 1.54
N ASP A 12 -19.13 -13.49 1.89
CA ASP A 12 -18.40 -14.43 1.05
C ASP A 12 -19.37 -15.47 0.49
N GLY A 13 -19.72 -15.38 -0.80
CA GLY A 13 -20.68 -16.22 -1.51
C GLY A 13 -20.35 -17.73 -1.63
N ARG A 14 -19.90 -18.38 -0.55
CA ARG A 14 -19.71 -19.84 -0.46
C ARG A 14 -20.71 -20.44 0.54
N SER A 15 -21.83 -20.93 0.03
CA SER A 15 -22.71 -21.84 0.76
C SER A 15 -22.15 -23.27 0.70
N THR A 16 -21.68 -23.83 1.81
CA THR A 16 -21.47 -25.29 1.94
C THR A 16 -22.82 -25.95 2.24
N THR A 17 -23.55 -26.29 1.19
CA THR A 17 -24.86 -26.95 1.30
C THR A 17 -24.67 -28.45 1.52
N TYR A 18 -24.74 -28.91 2.77
CA TYR A 18 -24.77 -30.34 3.08
C TYR A 18 -26.21 -30.87 2.94
N TYR A 19 -26.43 -31.78 1.99
CA TYR A 19 -27.71 -32.48 1.85
C TYR A 19 -27.79 -33.64 2.84
N PHE A 20 -28.53 -33.47 3.93
CA PHE A 20 -28.99 -34.60 4.74
C PHE A 20 -30.41 -34.99 4.34
N SER A 21 -30.61 -36.27 4.02
CA SER A 21 -31.93 -36.87 3.82
C SER A 21 -32.77 -36.67 5.07
N LYS A 22 -33.97 -36.11 4.90
CA LYS A 22 -34.94 -35.79 5.97
C LYS A 22 -35.61 -37.07 6.49
N GLY A 23 -34.82 -38.03 6.98
CA GLY A 23 -35.29 -39.11 7.83
C GLY A 23 -35.17 -38.65 9.28
N ARG A 24 -36.24 -38.76 10.08
CA ARG A 24 -36.20 -38.56 11.54
C ARG A 24 -35.23 -39.59 12.16
N THR A 25 -33.95 -39.27 12.22
CA THR A 25 -32.96 -39.96 13.04
C THR A 25 -32.34 -38.91 13.96
N SER A 26 -32.51 -39.09 15.27
CA SER A 26 -31.86 -38.26 16.27
C SER A 26 -30.36 -38.30 16.04
N ALA A 27 -29.77 -37.22 15.50
CA ALA A 27 -28.32 -37.14 15.30
C ALA A 27 -27.62 -37.50 16.61
N THR A 28 -26.63 -38.38 16.54
CA THR A 28 -25.89 -38.83 17.73
C THR A 28 -25.21 -37.64 18.40
N LEU A 29 -24.96 -37.72 19.72
CA LEU A 29 -24.30 -36.62 20.46
C LEU A 29 -22.98 -36.22 19.80
N TRP A 30 -22.22 -37.19 19.28
CA TRP A 30 -20.99 -36.95 18.53
C TRP A 30 -21.23 -36.22 17.20
N GLN A 31 -22.27 -36.58 16.44
CA GLN A 31 -22.65 -35.86 15.21
C GLN A 31 -23.09 -34.42 15.51
N ARG A 32 -23.82 -34.19 16.60
CA ARG A 32 -24.22 -32.84 17.02
C ARG A 32 -23.03 -31.99 17.44
N ILE A 33 -22.09 -32.56 18.20
CA ILE A 33 -20.86 -31.87 18.62
C ILE A 33 -19.97 -31.58 17.40
N SER A 34 -19.77 -32.57 16.51
CA SER A 34 -19.00 -32.39 15.28
C SER A 34 -19.60 -31.30 14.38
N LEU A 35 -20.93 -31.31 14.22
CA LEU A 35 -21.65 -30.27 13.47
C LEU A 35 -21.53 -28.90 14.15
N PHE A 36 -21.67 -28.83 15.48
CA PHE A 36 -21.50 -27.59 16.25
C PHE A 36 -20.09 -27.03 16.11
N ILE A 37 -19.05 -27.84 16.28
CA ILE A 37 -17.66 -27.42 16.11
C ILE A 37 -17.42 -26.95 14.68
N SER A 38 -17.90 -27.69 13.67
CA SER A 38 -17.73 -27.31 12.26
C SER A 38 -18.40 -25.97 11.90
N ILE A 39 -19.55 -25.65 12.50
CA ILE A 39 -20.27 -24.40 12.25
C ILE A 39 -19.65 -23.24 13.05
N TYR A 40 -19.34 -23.46 14.33
CA TYR A 40 -18.94 -22.39 15.26
C TYR A 40 -17.43 -22.35 15.52
N TRP A 41 -16.60 -23.01 14.70
CA TRP A 41 -15.15 -23.11 14.92
C TRP A 41 -14.48 -21.74 15.13
N LYS A 42 -14.86 -20.71 14.36
CA LYS A 42 -14.30 -19.36 14.54
C LYS A 42 -14.60 -18.79 15.93
N ALA A 43 -15.88 -18.82 16.33
CA ALA A 43 -16.31 -18.31 17.63
C ALA A 43 -15.69 -19.11 18.79
N LEU A 44 -15.57 -20.43 18.63
CA LEU A 44 -14.89 -21.29 19.59
C LEU A 44 -13.43 -20.89 19.76
N ILE A 45 -12.68 -20.70 18.68
CA ILE A 45 -11.28 -20.27 18.76
C ILE A 45 -11.16 -18.87 19.38
N VAL A 46 -12.06 -17.93 19.05
CA VAL A 46 -12.06 -16.59 19.68
C VAL A 46 -12.16 -16.70 21.20
N VAL A 47 -13.02 -17.57 21.74
CA VAL A 47 -13.18 -17.74 23.19
C VAL A 47 -12.05 -18.57 23.79
N ILE A 48 -11.61 -19.63 23.10
CA ILE A 48 -10.64 -20.59 23.60
C ILE A 48 -9.21 -20.02 23.60
N THR A 49 -8.82 -19.24 22.59
CA THR A 49 -7.44 -18.71 22.47
C THR A 49 -7.01 -17.87 23.69
N PRO A 50 -7.79 -16.87 24.17
CA PRO A 50 -7.45 -16.13 25.37
C PRO A 50 -7.38 -17.00 26.63
N LEU A 51 -8.19 -18.06 26.72
CA LEU A 51 -8.20 -19.00 27.85
C LEU A 51 -6.95 -19.89 27.85
N ILE A 52 -6.57 -20.42 26.69
CA ILE A 52 -5.36 -21.25 26.53
C ILE A 52 -4.10 -20.43 26.81
N LEU A 53 -4.07 -19.16 26.41
CA LEU A 53 -2.91 -18.28 26.58
C LEU A 53 -2.86 -17.63 27.98
N LEU A 54 -3.94 -17.69 28.77
CA LEU A 54 -4.05 -17.09 30.11
C LEU A 54 -2.94 -17.53 31.10
N PRO A 55 -2.43 -18.78 31.07
CA PRO A 55 -1.32 -19.18 31.93
C PRO A 55 -0.05 -18.35 31.73
N ILE A 56 0.18 -17.76 30.56
CA ILE A 56 1.40 -16.97 30.26
C ILE A 56 1.58 -15.80 31.25
N PRO A 57 0.60 -14.87 31.39
CA PRO A 57 0.72 -13.78 32.36
C PRO A 57 0.56 -14.23 33.82
N ILE A 58 -0.16 -15.33 34.09
CA ILE A 58 -0.42 -15.80 35.46
C ILE A 58 0.80 -16.50 36.05
N LEU A 59 1.40 -17.44 35.33
CA LEU A 59 2.55 -18.21 35.83
C LEU A 59 3.79 -17.34 36.00
N ASN A 60 3.93 -16.29 35.17
CA ASN A 60 5.04 -15.35 35.24
C ASN A 60 4.70 -14.09 36.05
N ALA A 61 3.64 -14.10 36.86
CA ALA A 61 3.21 -12.95 37.66
C ALA A 61 4.26 -12.48 38.69
N ASN A 62 5.17 -13.38 39.11
CA ASN A 62 6.24 -13.08 40.06
C ASN A 62 7.60 -12.78 39.36
N SER A 63 7.65 -12.80 38.03
CA SER A 63 8.88 -12.52 37.27
C SER A 63 9.15 -11.01 37.22
N GLU A 64 10.41 -10.59 37.16
CA GLU A 64 10.78 -9.18 36.95
C GLU A 64 10.19 -8.61 35.64
N SER A 65 9.93 -9.48 34.65
CA SER A 65 9.40 -9.12 33.32
C SER A 65 7.87 -9.31 33.17
N VAL A 66 7.07 -9.18 34.24
CA VAL A 66 5.60 -9.40 34.18
C VAL A 66 4.94 -8.64 33.03
N LYS A 67 5.31 -7.36 32.85
CA LYS A 67 4.73 -6.51 31.80
C LYS A 67 5.00 -7.06 30.40
N ALA A 68 6.18 -7.64 30.16
CA ALA A 68 6.53 -8.26 28.88
C ALA A 68 5.66 -9.50 28.58
N TYR A 69 5.45 -10.37 29.58
CA TYR A 69 4.56 -11.54 29.43
C TYR A 69 3.10 -11.15 29.19
N LYS A 70 2.61 -10.09 29.84
CA LYS A 70 1.29 -9.52 29.58
C LYS A 70 1.18 -8.95 28.16
N CYS A 71 2.21 -8.28 27.67
CA CYS A 71 2.26 -7.81 26.28
C CYS A 71 2.30 -8.98 25.30
N MET A 72 3.09 -10.02 25.59
CA MET A 72 3.19 -11.24 24.77
C MET A 72 1.84 -11.95 24.66
N TYR A 73 1.07 -11.99 25.75
CA TYR A 73 -0.29 -12.52 25.74
C TYR A 73 -1.19 -11.81 24.70
N VAL A 74 -1.18 -10.48 24.68
CA VAL A 74 -1.97 -9.69 23.71
C VAL A 74 -1.45 -9.91 22.29
N VAL A 75 -0.12 -9.90 22.08
CA VAL A 75 0.50 -10.15 20.77
C VAL A 75 0.09 -11.52 20.21
N LEU A 76 0.11 -12.58 21.03
CA LEU A 76 -0.25 -13.94 20.60
C LEU A 76 -1.74 -14.09 20.28
N ILE A 77 -2.62 -13.43 21.05
CA ILE A 77 -4.05 -13.37 20.73
C ILE A 77 -4.25 -12.69 19.38
N MET A 78 -3.68 -11.49 19.22
CA MET A 78 -3.79 -10.74 17.97
C MET A 78 -3.21 -11.49 16.79
N ALA A 79 -2.05 -12.13 16.95
CA ALA A 79 -1.42 -12.94 15.92
C ALA A 79 -2.33 -14.09 15.48
N THR A 80 -2.92 -14.81 16.43
CA THR A 80 -3.85 -15.91 16.15
C THR A 80 -5.09 -15.39 15.41
N TYR A 81 -5.66 -14.27 15.85
CA TYR A 81 -6.87 -13.71 15.27
C TYR A 81 -6.64 -13.12 13.88
N TRP A 82 -5.47 -12.50 13.64
CA TRP A 82 -5.06 -11.99 12.34
C TRP A 82 -4.74 -13.11 11.34
N VAL A 83 -4.00 -14.14 11.76
CA VAL A 83 -3.63 -15.26 10.88
C VAL A 83 -4.85 -16.10 10.47
N LEU A 84 -5.76 -16.35 11.41
CA LEU A 84 -6.96 -17.15 11.17
C LEU A 84 -8.19 -16.32 10.74
N GLU A 85 -8.05 -14.99 10.66
CA GLU A 85 -9.12 -14.04 10.33
C GLU A 85 -10.44 -14.34 11.07
N LEU A 86 -10.33 -14.52 12.39
CA LEU A 86 -11.45 -14.90 13.25
C LEU A 86 -12.44 -13.76 13.47
N LEU A 87 -11.92 -12.53 13.48
CA LEU A 87 -12.66 -11.27 13.55
C LEU A 87 -12.22 -10.39 12.38
N PRO A 88 -13.03 -9.39 11.95
CA PRO A 88 -12.60 -8.41 10.98
C PRO A 88 -11.26 -7.78 11.41
N LEU A 89 -10.29 -7.70 10.51
CA LEU A 89 -8.93 -7.23 10.82
C LEU A 89 -8.91 -5.92 11.63
N PRO A 90 -9.74 -4.90 11.33
CA PRO A 90 -9.78 -3.66 12.12
C PRO A 90 -10.20 -3.89 13.58
N VAL A 91 -11.14 -4.80 13.84
CA VAL A 91 -11.65 -5.10 15.19
C VAL A 91 -10.58 -5.80 16.02
N THR A 92 -9.89 -6.78 15.45
CA THR A 92 -8.72 -7.39 16.10
C THR A 92 -7.68 -6.33 16.45
N SER A 93 -7.46 -5.36 15.55
CA SER A 93 -6.52 -4.28 15.77
C SER A 93 -6.94 -3.27 16.82
N MET A 94 -8.20 -3.26 17.26
CA MET A 94 -8.66 -2.41 18.37
C MET A 94 -8.45 -3.07 19.75
N LEU A 95 -8.08 -4.36 19.81
CA LEU A 95 -7.83 -5.06 21.07
C LEU A 95 -6.83 -4.36 22.00
N PRO A 96 -5.70 -3.78 21.52
CA PRO A 96 -4.77 -3.06 22.38
C PRO A 96 -5.41 -1.89 23.13
N ILE A 97 -6.41 -1.20 22.54
CA ILE A 97 -7.10 -0.06 23.17
C ILE A 97 -7.73 -0.48 24.51
N VAL A 98 -8.22 -1.72 24.60
CA VAL A 98 -8.85 -2.27 25.80
C VAL A 98 -7.83 -3.04 26.65
N MET A 99 -7.05 -3.92 26.02
CA MET A 99 -6.17 -4.85 26.75
C MET A 99 -4.93 -4.19 27.34
N PHE A 100 -4.36 -3.17 26.70
CA PHE A 100 -3.14 -2.55 27.23
C PHE A 100 -3.35 -1.78 28.53
N PRO A 101 -4.37 -0.90 28.66
CA PRO A 101 -4.63 -0.22 29.91
C PRO A 101 -5.08 -1.19 31.01
N THR A 102 -5.95 -2.16 30.69
CA THR A 102 -6.47 -3.11 31.68
C THR A 102 -5.41 -4.05 32.23
N LEU A 103 -4.39 -4.40 31.43
CA LEU A 103 -3.27 -5.24 31.87
C LEU A 103 -2.11 -4.43 32.49
N GLY A 104 -2.14 -3.09 32.40
CA GLY A 104 -1.07 -2.21 32.90
C GLY A 104 0.19 -2.20 32.02
N ILE A 105 0.00 -2.35 30.70
CA ILE A 105 1.07 -2.33 29.68
C ILE A 105 1.37 -0.88 29.28
N LEU A 106 0.35 -0.17 28.78
CA LEU A 106 0.39 1.23 28.37
C LEU A 106 -0.88 1.95 28.84
N ASP A 107 -0.75 3.24 29.15
CA ASP A 107 -1.88 4.10 29.51
C ASP A 107 -2.82 4.28 28.30
N SER A 108 -4.10 4.61 28.57
CA SER A 108 -5.11 4.82 27.53
C SER A 108 -4.69 5.90 26.53
N ASP A 109 -4.17 7.04 27.01
CA ASP A 109 -3.76 8.16 26.14
C ASP A 109 -2.61 7.77 25.21
N LYS A 110 -1.60 7.07 25.73
CA LYS A 110 -0.46 6.58 24.94
C LYS A 110 -0.89 5.53 23.93
N THR A 111 -1.80 4.63 24.35
CA THR A 111 -2.32 3.59 23.47
C THR A 111 -3.12 4.18 22.32
N CYS A 112 -4.03 5.13 22.58
CA CYS A 112 -4.80 5.81 21.55
C CYS A 112 -3.93 6.70 20.64
N ALA A 113 -2.91 7.37 21.18
CA ALA A 113 -1.96 8.15 20.40
C ALA A 113 -1.21 7.31 19.36
N ALA A 114 -0.98 6.01 19.62
CA ALA A 114 -0.37 5.10 18.66
C ALA A 114 -1.21 4.90 17.38
N TYR A 115 -2.53 5.10 17.42
CA TYR A 115 -3.42 4.99 16.25
C TYR A 115 -3.42 6.24 15.38
N MET A 116 -3.09 7.40 15.96
CA MET A 116 -3.07 8.70 15.27
C MET A 116 -1.65 9.17 14.96
N LYS A 117 -0.72 8.22 14.73
CA LYS A 117 0.63 8.55 14.26
C LYS A 117 0.60 9.23 12.91
N GLU A 118 1.56 10.11 12.68
CA GLU A 118 1.69 10.86 11.43
C GLU A 118 1.75 9.97 10.19
N THR A 119 2.37 8.78 10.27
CA THR A 119 2.40 7.82 9.15
C THR A 119 1.01 7.33 8.75
N ASN A 120 0.08 7.18 9.71
CA ASN A 120 -1.31 6.89 9.41
C ASN A 120 -1.99 8.06 8.69
N MET A 121 -1.68 9.30 9.08
CA MET A 121 -2.18 10.49 8.38
C MET A 121 -1.64 10.56 6.95
N MET A 122 -0.35 10.27 6.73
CA MET A 122 0.22 10.17 5.39
C MET A 122 -0.50 9.13 4.53
N PHE A 123 -0.69 7.92 5.06
CA PHE A 123 -1.34 6.84 4.33
C PHE A 123 -2.80 7.18 4.00
N MET A 124 -3.57 7.67 4.98
CA MET A 124 -4.97 8.06 4.77
C MET A 124 -5.08 9.21 3.77
N GLY A 125 -4.24 10.24 3.88
CA GLY A 125 -4.22 11.34 2.91
C GLY A 125 -3.87 10.86 1.51
N GLY A 126 -2.93 9.91 1.38
CA GLY A 126 -2.62 9.25 0.12
C GLY A 126 -3.82 8.54 -0.50
N LEU A 127 -4.58 7.77 0.30
CA LEU A 127 -5.82 7.13 -0.15
C LEU A 127 -6.90 8.15 -0.55
N MET A 128 -7.01 9.28 0.16
CA MET A 128 -7.94 10.37 -0.15
C MET A 128 -7.59 11.04 -1.49
N ILE A 129 -6.30 11.33 -1.72
CA ILE A 129 -5.79 11.87 -2.98
C ILE A 129 -6.09 10.90 -4.12
N ALA A 130 -5.74 9.62 -3.93
CA ALA A 130 -5.99 8.56 -4.89
C ALA A 130 -7.49 8.44 -5.24
N ALA A 131 -8.36 8.44 -4.24
CA ALA A 131 -9.81 8.37 -4.43
C ALA A 131 -10.35 9.56 -5.24
N GLY A 132 -9.83 10.77 -4.98
CA GLY A 132 -10.20 11.98 -5.73
C GLY A 132 -9.70 11.97 -7.16
N VAL A 133 -8.47 11.53 -7.40
CA VAL A 133 -7.93 11.34 -8.76
C VAL A 133 -8.71 10.26 -9.51
N GLN A 134 -9.08 9.16 -8.85
CA GLN A 134 -9.87 8.10 -9.45
C GLN A 134 -11.32 8.52 -9.71
N HIS A 135 -11.86 9.47 -8.94
CA HIS A 135 -13.15 10.08 -9.22
C HIS A 135 -13.12 10.91 -10.51
N SER A 136 -11.95 11.47 -10.85
CA SER A 136 -11.73 11.99 -12.20
C SER A 136 -11.57 10.84 -13.21
N LYS A 137 -12.03 11.00 -14.45
CA LYS A 137 -11.85 10.01 -15.51
C LYS A 137 -10.39 9.91 -15.99
N LEU A 138 -9.45 10.58 -15.31
CA LEU A 138 -8.05 10.71 -15.69
C LEU A 138 -7.31 9.37 -15.74
N PRO A 139 -7.37 8.48 -14.72
CA PRO A 139 -6.62 7.22 -14.79
C PRO A 139 -7.08 6.32 -15.94
N LYS A 140 -8.39 6.32 -16.24
CA LYS A 140 -8.95 5.60 -17.40
C LYS A 140 -8.45 6.19 -18.73
N ARG A 141 -8.36 7.51 -18.84
CA ARG A 141 -7.82 8.19 -20.02
C ARG A 141 -6.34 7.85 -20.23
N VAL A 142 -5.53 7.88 -19.16
CA VAL A 142 -4.11 7.52 -19.20
C VAL A 142 -3.95 6.08 -19.66
N ALA A 143 -4.73 5.14 -19.11
CA ALA A 143 -4.67 3.73 -19.49
C ALA A 143 -4.97 3.50 -20.98
N LEU A 144 -6.07 4.04 -21.49
CA LEU A 144 -6.44 3.91 -22.90
C LEU A 144 -5.40 4.58 -23.82
N TRP A 145 -4.87 5.74 -23.44
CA TRP A 145 -3.83 6.43 -24.21
C TRP A 145 -2.54 5.60 -24.29
N THR A 146 -2.06 5.05 -23.17
CA THR A 146 -0.84 4.24 -23.18
C THR A 146 -0.99 3.00 -24.05
N VAL A 147 -2.16 2.36 -24.02
CA VAL A 147 -2.44 1.21 -24.87
C VAL A 147 -2.40 1.59 -26.37
N GLN A 148 -2.88 2.77 -26.75
CA GLN A 148 -2.78 3.28 -28.12
C GLN A 148 -1.33 3.48 -28.58
N VAL A 149 -0.43 3.84 -27.65
CA VAL A 149 1.00 4.07 -27.93
C VAL A 149 1.77 2.75 -28.07
N VAL A 150 1.51 1.77 -27.21
CA VAL A 150 2.26 0.50 -27.16
C VAL A 150 1.90 -0.43 -28.33
N GLY A 151 0.66 -0.37 -28.82
CA GLY A 151 0.17 -1.11 -29.98
C GLY A 151 -0.64 -2.37 -29.61
N CYS A 152 -1.14 -3.05 -30.64
CA CYS A 152 -2.23 -4.04 -30.49
C CYS A 152 -1.84 -5.51 -30.69
N SER A 153 -0.54 -5.84 -30.73
CA SER A 153 -0.17 -7.26 -30.64
C SER A 153 -0.41 -7.76 -29.22
N HIS A 154 -0.88 -9.00 -29.03
CA HIS A 154 -1.24 -9.55 -27.72
C HIS A 154 -0.16 -9.33 -26.64
N ARG A 155 1.11 -9.57 -27.01
CA ARG A 155 2.25 -9.40 -26.10
C ARG A 155 2.51 -7.94 -25.76
N ARG A 156 2.47 -7.04 -26.75
CA ARG A 156 2.66 -5.59 -26.54
C ARG A 156 1.49 -5.00 -25.75
N LEU A 157 0.28 -5.39 -26.08
CA LEU A 157 -0.94 -4.96 -25.39
C LEU A 157 -0.92 -5.37 -23.92
N ASN A 158 -0.63 -6.64 -23.62
CA ASN A 158 -0.47 -7.10 -22.24
C ASN A 158 0.66 -6.34 -21.53
N PHE A 159 1.80 -6.10 -22.19
CA PHE A 159 2.89 -5.29 -21.62
C PHE A 159 2.43 -3.86 -21.28
N GLY A 160 1.71 -3.19 -22.20
CA GLY A 160 1.15 -1.86 -21.95
C GLY A 160 0.18 -1.85 -20.76
N LEU A 161 -0.76 -2.80 -20.72
CA LEU A 161 -1.73 -2.90 -19.63
C LEU A 161 -1.05 -3.16 -18.28
N THR A 162 -0.07 -4.05 -18.22
CA THR A 162 0.67 -4.34 -16.99
C THR A 162 1.46 -3.15 -16.49
N PHE A 163 2.20 -2.48 -17.38
CA PHE A 163 3.01 -1.33 -17.00
C PHE A 163 2.15 -0.17 -16.49
N VAL A 164 1.01 0.10 -17.14
CA VAL A 164 0.05 1.11 -16.66
C VAL A 164 -0.53 0.68 -15.31
N THR A 165 -0.92 -0.59 -15.15
CA THR A 165 -1.49 -1.09 -13.90
C THR A 165 -0.51 -0.93 -12.74
N MET A 166 0.76 -1.30 -12.96
CA MET A 166 1.84 -1.08 -12.00
C MET A 166 2.00 0.39 -11.66
N PHE A 167 2.08 1.28 -12.65
CA PHE A 167 2.22 2.72 -12.43
C PHE A 167 1.05 3.30 -11.63
N ILE A 168 -0.18 2.93 -11.94
CA ILE A 168 -1.36 3.40 -11.19
C ILE A 168 -1.34 2.89 -9.76
N SER A 169 -0.94 1.63 -9.56
CA SER A 169 -0.87 1.02 -8.23
C SER A 169 0.26 1.56 -7.35
N MET A 170 1.23 2.30 -7.90
CA MET A 170 2.20 3.06 -7.09
C MET A 170 1.53 4.13 -6.23
N TRP A 171 0.33 4.57 -6.59
CA TRP A 171 -0.33 5.74 -6.01
C TRP A 171 -1.73 5.44 -5.49
N VAL A 172 -2.38 4.44 -6.08
CA VAL A 172 -3.72 3.97 -5.73
C VAL A 172 -3.60 2.59 -5.09
N SER A 173 -4.52 2.23 -4.20
CA SER A 173 -4.50 0.90 -3.59
C SER A 173 -4.57 -0.22 -4.65
N ASN A 174 -3.87 -1.32 -4.39
CA ASN A 174 -3.78 -2.45 -5.32
C ASN A 174 -5.17 -2.93 -5.78
N ALA A 175 -6.11 -3.09 -4.85
CA ALA A 175 -7.48 -3.50 -5.15
C ALA A 175 -8.18 -2.53 -6.13
N ALA A 176 -8.11 -1.22 -5.88
CA ALA A 176 -8.75 -0.23 -6.72
C ALA A 176 -8.10 -0.12 -8.11
N ALA A 177 -6.77 -0.28 -8.20
CA ALA A 177 -6.06 -0.37 -9.47
C ALA A 177 -6.52 -1.59 -10.28
N THR A 178 -6.64 -2.77 -9.66
CA THR A 178 -7.15 -3.98 -10.32
C THR A 178 -8.60 -3.82 -10.78
N THR A 179 -9.50 -3.38 -9.90
CA THR A 179 -10.93 -3.19 -10.23
C THR A 179 -11.13 -2.23 -11.39
N MET A 180 -10.27 -1.21 -11.52
CA MET A 180 -10.34 -0.29 -12.65
C MET A 180 -9.88 -0.92 -13.98
N MET A 181 -8.90 -1.81 -13.92
CA MET A 181 -8.33 -2.47 -15.11
C MET A 181 -9.17 -3.64 -15.61
N VAL A 182 -9.90 -4.32 -14.71
CA VAL A 182 -10.73 -5.48 -15.05
C VAL A 182 -11.71 -5.18 -16.20
N PRO A 183 -12.56 -4.14 -16.15
CA PRO A 183 -13.48 -3.85 -17.26
C PRO A 183 -12.77 -3.49 -18.57
N ILE A 184 -11.55 -2.95 -18.50
CA ILE A 184 -10.75 -2.63 -19.69
C ILE A 184 -10.24 -3.93 -20.32
N VAL A 185 -9.76 -4.86 -19.50
CA VAL A 185 -9.33 -6.20 -19.95
C VAL A 185 -10.51 -6.99 -20.51
N GLU A 186 -11.66 -6.99 -19.85
CA GLU A 186 -12.88 -7.65 -20.34
C GLU A 186 -13.29 -7.11 -21.71
N ALA A 187 -13.40 -5.78 -21.86
CA ALA A 187 -13.76 -5.17 -23.13
C ALA A 187 -12.77 -5.52 -24.25
N ILE A 188 -11.48 -5.65 -23.94
CA ILE A 188 -10.47 -6.07 -24.92
C ILE A 188 -10.63 -7.55 -25.28
N LEU A 189 -10.86 -8.42 -24.30
CA LEU A 189 -11.03 -9.85 -24.51
C LEU A 189 -12.31 -10.17 -25.31
N GLU A 190 -13.42 -9.48 -25.04
CA GLU A 190 -14.67 -9.62 -25.81
C GLU A 190 -14.47 -9.27 -27.29
N VAL A 191 -13.68 -8.23 -27.58
CA VAL A 191 -13.34 -7.85 -28.96
C VAL A 191 -12.53 -8.94 -29.65
N PHE A 192 -11.63 -9.61 -28.92
CA PHE A 192 -10.88 -10.75 -29.47
C PHE A 192 -11.79 -11.95 -29.77
N GLU A 193 -12.79 -12.21 -28.92
CA GLU A 193 -13.75 -13.29 -29.14
C GLU A 193 -14.61 -13.06 -30.39
N GLN A 194 -15.15 -11.84 -30.54
CA GLN A 194 -15.99 -11.46 -31.68
C GLN A 194 -15.26 -11.60 -33.03
N GLN A 195 -13.94 -11.49 -33.02
CA GLN A 195 -13.10 -11.60 -34.22
C GLN A 195 -12.58 -13.02 -34.46
N GLY A 196 -12.91 -13.98 -33.59
CA GLY A 196 -12.39 -15.35 -33.67
C GLY A 196 -10.88 -15.44 -33.42
N LEU A 197 -10.29 -14.44 -32.75
CA LEU A 197 -8.84 -14.35 -32.48
C LEU A 197 -8.44 -15.08 -31.18
N GLY A 198 -9.38 -15.80 -30.57
CA GLY A 198 -9.17 -16.66 -29.41
C GLY A 198 -10.45 -16.77 -28.59
N ASP A 199 -10.78 -17.99 -28.14
CA ASP A 199 -11.89 -18.19 -27.21
C ASP A 199 -11.53 -17.55 -25.85
N VAL A 200 -12.37 -16.66 -25.33
CA VAL A 200 -12.18 -16.07 -24.01
C VAL A 200 -12.39 -17.13 -22.93
N TYR A 201 -13.39 -17.97 -23.14
CA TYR A 201 -13.70 -19.13 -22.32
C TYR A 201 -13.74 -20.41 -23.15
N ILE A 202 -13.03 -21.44 -22.68
CA ILE A 202 -13.03 -22.76 -23.31
C ILE A 202 -14.22 -23.53 -22.77
N ASN A 203 -15.34 -23.50 -23.51
CA ASN A 203 -16.44 -24.43 -23.28
C ASN A 203 -16.02 -25.83 -23.75
N LYS A 204 -15.90 -26.79 -22.82
CA LYS A 204 -15.52 -28.20 -23.09
C LYS A 204 -16.39 -28.91 -24.16
N LYS A 205 -17.50 -28.33 -24.60
CA LYS A 205 -18.37 -28.87 -25.66
C LYS A 205 -17.81 -28.73 -27.09
N LYS A 206 -16.89 -27.82 -27.40
CA LYS A 206 -16.36 -27.68 -28.77
C LYS A 206 -15.18 -28.61 -29.10
N ALA A 207 -14.46 -29.13 -28.11
CA ALA A 207 -13.29 -29.99 -28.33
C ALA A 207 -13.64 -31.45 -28.73
N LEU A 208 -14.91 -31.84 -28.71
CA LEU A 208 -15.37 -33.18 -29.09
C LEU A 208 -16.09 -33.22 -30.45
N THR A 209 -16.23 -32.09 -31.15
CA THR A 209 -16.91 -32.04 -32.46
C THR A 209 -15.95 -32.12 -33.65
N GLU A 210 -14.64 -31.90 -33.45
CA GLU A 210 -13.65 -32.01 -34.53
C GLU A 210 -13.08 -33.43 -34.73
N ASN A 211 -13.23 -34.32 -33.76
CA ASN A 211 -12.89 -35.73 -33.92
C ASN A 211 -14.17 -36.52 -34.21
N GLY A 212 -14.56 -36.58 -35.48
CA GLY A 212 -15.75 -37.26 -36.00
C GLY A 212 -15.90 -38.72 -35.57
N LYS A 213 -16.38 -38.93 -34.34
CA LYS A 213 -16.94 -40.18 -33.86
C LYS A 213 -18.27 -39.85 -33.21
N ASP A 214 -19.34 -40.20 -33.92
CA ASP A 214 -20.71 -40.21 -33.43
C ASP A 214 -20.77 -40.97 -32.09
N TYR A 215 -20.99 -40.23 -31.00
CA TYR A 215 -21.41 -40.82 -29.75
C TYR A 215 -22.89 -40.57 -29.57
N LYS A 216 -23.64 -41.67 -29.62
CA LYS A 216 -25.09 -41.71 -29.42
C LYS A 216 -25.49 -40.93 -28.17
N GLN A 217 -26.55 -40.14 -28.34
CA GLN A 217 -27.36 -39.58 -27.28
C GLN A 217 -27.72 -40.65 -26.25
N THR A 218 -27.08 -40.58 -25.09
CA THR A 218 -27.70 -41.02 -23.83
C THR A 218 -27.91 -39.78 -23.01
N ALA A 219 -29.12 -39.22 -23.13
CA ALA A 219 -29.60 -38.11 -22.34
C ALA A 219 -29.66 -38.54 -20.86
N ASN A 220 -28.62 -38.23 -20.09
CA ASN A 220 -28.71 -38.18 -18.64
C ASN A 220 -29.00 -36.74 -18.22
N LYS A 221 -30.23 -36.54 -17.75
CA LYS A 221 -30.69 -35.36 -17.02
C LYS A 221 -29.78 -35.14 -15.81
N ASN A 222 -28.85 -34.21 -15.92
CA ASN A 222 -28.26 -33.42 -14.81
C ASN A 222 -27.54 -32.23 -15.48
N ASN A 223 -28.31 -31.19 -15.84
CA ASN A 223 -27.78 -29.91 -16.27
C ASN A 223 -27.17 -29.18 -15.07
N THR A 224 -25.99 -29.60 -14.62
CA THR A 224 -25.05 -28.67 -13.99
C THR A 224 -24.34 -27.95 -15.12
N GLU A 225 -24.68 -26.69 -15.35
CA GLU A 225 -23.89 -25.78 -16.18
C GLU A 225 -22.44 -25.82 -15.67
N GLU A 226 -21.55 -26.56 -16.35
CA GLU A 226 -20.13 -26.56 -16.01
C GLU A 226 -19.62 -25.13 -16.21
N THR A 227 -19.07 -24.54 -15.15
CA THR A 227 -18.55 -23.18 -15.19
C THR A 227 -17.51 -23.03 -16.30
N PRO A 228 -17.64 -22.04 -17.19
CA PRO A 228 -16.72 -21.84 -18.30
C PRO A 228 -15.30 -21.63 -17.78
N ILE A 229 -14.33 -22.40 -18.28
CA ILE A 229 -12.92 -22.28 -17.85
C ILE A 229 -12.24 -21.23 -18.72
N PRO A 230 -11.55 -20.22 -18.15
CA PRO A 230 -10.86 -19.21 -18.94
C PRO A 230 -9.72 -19.83 -19.76
N SER A 231 -9.55 -19.33 -20.98
CA SER A 231 -8.41 -19.69 -21.81
C SER A 231 -7.09 -19.21 -21.19
N ASP A 232 -5.97 -19.73 -21.68
CA ASP A 232 -4.65 -19.36 -21.15
C ASP A 232 -4.31 -17.90 -21.47
N ILE A 233 -4.82 -17.36 -22.58
CA ILE A 233 -4.69 -15.93 -22.93
C ILE A 233 -5.46 -15.08 -21.93
N THR A 234 -6.74 -15.39 -21.70
CA THR A 234 -7.59 -14.71 -20.70
C THR A 234 -6.95 -14.74 -19.32
N THR A 235 -6.52 -15.93 -18.87
CA THR A 235 -5.81 -16.13 -17.60
C THR A 235 -4.55 -15.26 -17.54
N CYS A 236 -3.78 -15.18 -18.63
CA CYS A 236 -2.58 -14.36 -18.69
C CYS A 236 -2.90 -12.88 -18.49
N TYR A 237 -3.88 -12.30 -19.21
CA TYR A 237 -4.22 -10.88 -19.06
C TYR A 237 -4.66 -10.54 -17.62
N PHE A 238 -5.54 -11.35 -17.05
CA PHE A 238 -6.06 -11.15 -15.70
C PHE A 238 -4.97 -11.32 -14.61
N LEU A 239 -4.16 -12.37 -14.67
CA LEU A 239 -3.04 -12.53 -13.73
C LEU A 239 -1.99 -11.44 -13.90
N SER A 240 -1.76 -11.00 -15.13
CA SER A 240 -0.79 -9.94 -15.42
C SER A 240 -1.18 -8.63 -14.76
N ILE A 241 -2.45 -8.19 -14.84
CA ILE A 241 -2.90 -6.97 -14.16
C ILE A 241 -2.94 -7.12 -12.63
N ALA A 242 -3.32 -8.30 -12.11
CA ALA A 242 -3.34 -8.54 -10.67
C ALA A 242 -1.93 -8.46 -10.08
N TYR A 243 -0.97 -9.18 -10.67
CA TYR A 243 0.41 -9.18 -10.19
C TYR A 243 1.09 -7.83 -10.41
N ALA A 244 0.78 -7.14 -11.51
CA ALA A 244 1.28 -5.78 -11.75
C ALA A 244 0.78 -4.78 -10.70
N SER A 245 -0.48 -4.88 -10.27
CA SER A 245 -0.98 -4.03 -9.17
C SER A 245 -0.24 -4.31 -7.86
N THR A 246 -0.04 -5.58 -7.51
CA THR A 246 0.71 -5.97 -6.31
C THR A 246 2.15 -5.45 -6.33
N LEU A 247 2.85 -5.58 -7.46
CA LEU A 247 4.21 -5.06 -7.63
C LEU A 247 4.23 -3.53 -7.60
N GLY A 248 3.30 -2.88 -8.31
CA GLY A 248 3.20 -1.42 -8.35
C GLY A 248 3.04 -0.78 -6.97
N GLY A 249 2.22 -1.39 -6.10
CA GLY A 249 2.05 -0.95 -4.71
C GLY A 249 3.34 -0.87 -3.91
N CYS A 250 4.36 -1.65 -4.27
CA CYS A 250 5.66 -1.67 -3.59
C CYS A 250 6.53 -0.45 -3.89
N GLY A 251 6.26 0.30 -4.96
CA GLY A 251 7.13 1.38 -5.43
C GLY A 251 7.20 2.62 -4.51
N THR A 252 6.14 2.89 -3.74
CA THR A 252 6.07 4.08 -2.87
C THR A 252 5.52 3.75 -1.49
N LEU A 253 5.71 4.64 -0.51
CA LEU A 253 5.18 4.45 0.85
C LEU A 253 3.64 4.41 0.90
N VAL A 254 2.98 5.08 -0.04
CA VAL A 254 1.51 5.20 -0.10
C VAL A 254 0.86 4.03 -0.83
N GLY A 255 1.56 3.40 -1.79
CA GLY A 255 0.99 2.40 -2.70
C GLY A 255 0.34 1.21 -1.98
N THR A 256 0.96 0.72 -0.90
CA THR A 256 0.42 -0.37 -0.08
C THR A 256 0.50 -0.07 1.41
N ALA A 257 -0.50 -0.54 2.16
CA ALA A 257 -0.56 -0.41 3.61
C ALA A 257 0.61 -1.10 4.32
N THR A 258 1.22 -2.14 3.73
CA THR A 258 2.42 -2.79 4.28
C THR A 258 3.61 -1.83 4.38
N ASN A 259 3.81 -0.98 3.37
CA ASN A 259 4.89 0.01 3.37
C ASN A 259 4.68 1.08 4.45
N SER A 260 3.42 1.48 4.65
CA SER A 260 3.04 2.42 5.72
C SER A 260 3.16 1.78 7.11
N ALA A 261 2.81 0.50 7.25
CA ALA A 261 3.03 -0.27 8.49
C ALA A 261 4.53 -0.30 8.84
N PHE A 262 5.37 -0.59 7.85
CA PHE A 262 6.82 -0.53 8.02
C PHE A 262 7.30 0.84 8.48
N LYS A 263 6.93 1.91 7.78
CA LYS A 263 7.39 3.25 8.13
C LYS A 263 7.01 3.63 9.57
N GLY A 264 5.77 3.32 9.99
CA GLY A 264 5.32 3.66 11.33
C GLY A 264 5.95 2.79 12.43
N ILE A 265 6.20 1.50 12.17
CA ILE A 265 6.91 0.61 13.11
C ILE A 265 8.38 1.02 13.19
N PHE A 266 9.03 1.25 12.04
CA PHE A 266 10.42 1.70 11.96
C PHE A 266 10.64 3.01 12.71
N ASP A 267 9.77 4.01 12.53
CA ASP A 267 9.85 5.28 13.26
C ASP A 267 9.63 5.13 14.77
N SER A 268 8.83 4.15 15.20
CA SER A 268 8.59 3.86 16.62
C SER A 268 9.79 3.18 17.27
N GLU A 269 10.33 2.20 16.55
CA GLU A 269 11.44 1.39 16.99
C GLU A 269 12.73 2.23 16.98
N PHE A 270 13.00 2.94 15.89
CA PHE A 270 14.23 3.67 15.63
C PHE A 270 13.98 5.18 15.43
N PRO A 271 13.63 5.93 16.50
CA PRO A 271 13.29 7.35 16.40
C PRO A 271 14.48 8.21 15.95
N GLU A 272 15.72 7.79 16.28
CA GLU A 272 16.98 8.46 15.95
C GLU A 272 17.23 8.56 14.44
N ILE A 273 16.94 7.48 13.72
CA ILE A 273 17.11 7.36 12.26
C ILE A 273 15.77 7.44 11.51
N SER A 274 14.72 7.95 12.15
CA SER A 274 13.39 8.07 11.53
C SER A 274 13.40 8.88 10.23
N GLY A 275 14.30 9.86 10.07
CA GLY A 275 14.48 10.62 8.83
C GLY A 275 15.26 9.89 7.73
N ALA A 276 15.88 8.74 8.02
CA ALA A 276 16.69 8.01 7.05
C ALA A 276 15.84 7.28 5.99
N VAL A 277 14.55 7.04 6.27
CA VAL A 277 13.60 6.40 5.35
C VAL A 277 12.40 7.29 5.13
N ASP A 278 12.66 8.46 4.57
CA ASP A 278 11.64 9.40 4.07
C ASP A 278 11.07 8.91 2.72
N PHE A 279 9.94 9.47 2.29
CA PHE A 279 9.26 9.10 1.04
C PHE A 279 10.20 9.00 -0.17
N PHE A 280 11.08 9.99 -0.36
CA PHE A 280 12.05 10.00 -1.45
C PHE A 280 13.01 8.79 -1.39
N TRP A 281 13.61 8.54 -0.23
CA TRP A 281 14.59 7.46 -0.05
C TRP A 281 13.96 6.07 -0.18
N PHE A 282 12.75 5.91 0.35
CA PHE A 282 12.00 4.67 0.14
C PHE A 282 11.68 4.45 -1.35
N MET A 283 11.23 5.49 -2.06
CA MET A 283 10.97 5.41 -3.50
C MET A 283 12.24 5.11 -4.30
N ALA A 284 13.37 5.75 -3.96
CA ALA A 284 14.66 5.52 -4.61
C ALA A 284 15.17 4.08 -4.43
N TYR A 285 14.92 3.49 -3.26
CA TYR A 285 15.21 2.09 -3.01
C TYR A 285 14.25 1.14 -3.75
N SER A 286 12.93 1.34 -3.60
CA SER A 286 11.92 0.36 -3.99
C SER A 286 11.57 0.40 -5.48
N THR A 287 11.63 1.56 -6.14
CA THR A 287 11.18 1.72 -7.53
C THR A 287 12.04 0.95 -8.55
N PRO A 288 13.38 0.98 -8.51
CA PRO A 288 14.19 0.25 -9.49
C PRO A 288 14.04 -1.28 -9.40
N PRO A 289 14.09 -1.92 -8.22
CA PRO A 289 13.77 -3.34 -8.08
C PRO A 289 12.34 -3.66 -8.50
N MET A 290 11.37 -2.79 -8.21
CA MET A 290 9.98 -2.96 -8.66
C MET A 290 9.87 -3.02 -10.19
N LEU A 291 10.51 -2.09 -10.91
CA LEU A 291 10.51 -2.08 -12.38
C LEU A 291 11.14 -3.36 -12.95
N LEU A 292 12.26 -3.79 -12.36
CA LEU A 292 12.92 -5.04 -12.74
C LEU A 292 12.02 -6.25 -12.48
N MET A 293 11.41 -6.34 -11.29
CA MET A 293 10.44 -7.39 -10.95
C MET A 293 9.27 -7.39 -11.93
N GLN A 294 8.71 -6.22 -12.26
CA GLN A 294 7.59 -6.12 -13.19
C GLN A 294 7.90 -6.69 -14.56
N VAL A 295 9.06 -6.33 -15.15
CA VAL A 295 9.46 -6.81 -16.46
C VAL A 295 9.69 -8.32 -16.44
N LEU A 296 10.36 -8.84 -15.41
CA LEU A 296 10.67 -10.27 -15.30
C LEU A 296 9.42 -11.11 -15.00
N VAL A 297 8.51 -10.61 -14.17
CA VAL A 297 7.21 -11.24 -13.90
C VAL A 297 6.36 -11.26 -15.17
N TRP A 298 6.35 -10.17 -15.93
CA TRP A 298 5.69 -10.16 -17.24
C TRP A 298 6.28 -11.23 -18.17
N ILE A 299 7.61 -11.30 -18.32
CA ILE A 299 8.28 -12.34 -19.12
C ILE A 299 7.88 -13.74 -18.64
N SER A 300 7.87 -13.98 -17.32
CA SER A 300 7.48 -15.26 -16.76
C SER A 300 6.06 -15.66 -17.16
N LEU A 301 5.10 -14.74 -17.09
CA LEU A 301 3.72 -15.00 -17.50
C LEU A 301 3.61 -15.23 -19.01
N GLN A 302 4.40 -14.51 -19.83
CA GLN A 302 4.47 -14.74 -21.28
C GLN A 302 5.02 -16.13 -21.61
N VAL A 303 5.99 -16.63 -20.84
CA VAL A 303 6.56 -17.97 -21.02
C VAL A 303 5.56 -19.04 -20.60
N THR A 304 4.88 -18.85 -19.48
CA THR A 304 3.91 -19.83 -18.94
C THR A 304 2.66 -19.95 -19.81
N PHE A 305 2.06 -18.82 -20.22
CA PHE A 305 0.74 -18.82 -20.87
C PHE A 305 0.75 -18.46 -22.36
N MET A 306 1.72 -17.68 -22.85
CA MET A 306 1.77 -17.20 -24.25
C MET A 306 2.93 -17.80 -25.08
N GLY A 307 3.64 -18.80 -24.54
CA GLY A 307 4.65 -19.58 -25.24
C GLY A 307 5.82 -18.78 -25.82
N LEU A 308 6.26 -17.69 -25.16
CA LEU A 308 7.30 -16.77 -25.68
C LEU A 308 8.58 -17.47 -26.19
N PHE A 309 9.04 -18.51 -25.48
CA PHE A 309 10.22 -19.31 -25.87
C PHE A 309 9.87 -20.70 -26.43
N ARG A 310 8.61 -20.91 -26.84
CA ARG A 310 8.11 -22.17 -27.41
C ARG A 310 7.34 -21.89 -28.72
N PRO A 311 8.02 -21.46 -29.81
CA PRO A 311 7.35 -21.03 -31.04
C PRO A 311 6.52 -22.13 -31.73
N ASN A 312 6.86 -23.41 -31.48
CA ASN A 312 6.11 -24.56 -32.03
C ASN A 312 4.88 -24.96 -31.19
N SER A 313 4.68 -24.35 -30.02
CA SER A 313 3.53 -24.63 -29.15
C SER A 313 2.23 -24.11 -29.76
N GLU A 314 1.13 -24.82 -29.52
CA GLU A 314 -0.22 -24.42 -29.92
C GLU A 314 -0.59 -23.03 -29.37
N ALA A 315 -0.14 -22.68 -28.16
CA ALA A 315 -0.36 -21.36 -27.56
C ALA A 315 0.35 -20.24 -28.34
N ALA A 316 1.61 -20.46 -28.76
CA ALA A 316 2.35 -19.47 -29.53
C ALA A 316 1.76 -19.26 -30.93
N LYS A 317 1.27 -20.34 -31.56
CA LYS A 317 0.59 -20.27 -32.86
C LYS A 317 -0.72 -19.48 -32.77
N LYS A 318 -1.54 -19.69 -31.73
CA LYS A 318 -2.76 -18.92 -31.47
C LYS A 318 -2.47 -17.43 -31.28
N VAL A 319 -1.48 -17.08 -30.46
CA VAL A 319 -1.10 -15.68 -30.20
C VAL A 319 -0.55 -14.98 -31.46
N ASN A 320 0.25 -15.68 -32.27
CA ASN A 320 0.79 -15.11 -33.51
C ASN A 320 -0.29 -14.96 -34.59
N ALA A 321 -1.19 -15.95 -34.74
CA ALA A 321 -2.33 -15.86 -35.64
C ALA A 321 -3.29 -14.72 -35.25
N ALA A 322 -3.48 -14.51 -33.94
CA ALA A 322 -4.32 -13.45 -33.40
C ALA A 322 -3.75 -12.02 -33.57
N SER A 323 -2.47 -11.89 -33.93
CA SER A 323 -1.81 -10.59 -34.08
C SER A 323 -2.19 -9.86 -35.39
N SER A 324 -2.85 -10.53 -36.34
CA SER A 324 -3.34 -9.95 -37.59
C SER A 324 -4.62 -9.10 -37.42
N GLY A 325 -5.43 -9.33 -36.37
CA GLY A 325 -6.63 -8.52 -36.04
C GLY A 325 -6.36 -7.26 -35.21
N SER A 326 -5.10 -6.84 -35.13
CA SER A 326 -4.65 -5.75 -34.26
C SER A 326 -5.23 -4.37 -34.62
N GLU A 327 -5.57 -4.12 -35.89
CA GLU A 327 -6.15 -2.84 -36.32
C GLU A 327 -7.57 -2.63 -35.80
N ASN A 328 -8.42 -3.65 -35.85
CA ASN A 328 -9.79 -3.56 -35.35
C ASN A 328 -9.82 -3.43 -33.83
N THR A 329 -8.91 -4.11 -33.12
CA THR A 329 -8.73 -3.94 -31.67
C THR A 329 -8.35 -2.49 -31.33
N MET A 330 -7.47 -1.89 -32.12
CA MET A 330 -7.10 -0.47 -31.97
C MET A 330 -8.29 0.46 -32.22
N GLN A 331 -9.18 0.13 -33.17
CA GLN A 331 -10.38 0.93 -33.44
C GLN A 331 -11.30 0.98 -32.22
N VAL A 332 -11.57 -0.16 -31.57
CA VAL A 332 -12.41 -0.18 -30.35
C VAL A 332 -11.77 0.63 -29.22
N ILE A 333 -10.46 0.53 -29.04
CA ILE A 333 -9.75 1.31 -28.01
C ILE A 333 -9.80 2.81 -28.33
N ARG A 334 -9.71 3.20 -29.60
CA ARG A 334 -9.89 4.58 -30.05
C ARG A 334 -11.32 5.07 -29.84
N GLU A 335 -12.32 4.24 -30.07
CA GLU A 335 -13.72 4.57 -29.80
C GLU A 335 -13.97 4.74 -28.30
N GLN A 336 -13.50 3.82 -27.45
CA GLN A 336 -13.56 3.95 -26.00
C GLN A 336 -12.87 5.23 -25.49
N TYR A 337 -11.73 5.60 -26.09
CA TYR A 337 -11.05 6.86 -25.78
C TYR A 337 -11.85 8.08 -26.25
N LYS A 338 -12.43 8.05 -27.45
CA LYS A 338 -13.30 9.12 -27.96
C LYS A 338 -14.56 9.28 -27.11
N ASN A 339 -15.13 8.19 -26.61
CA ASN A 339 -16.32 8.17 -25.73
C ASN A 339 -16.08 8.87 -24.38
N LEU A 340 -14.82 9.05 -23.95
CA LEU A 340 -14.49 9.84 -22.76
C LEU A 340 -14.69 11.35 -22.98
N GLY A 341 -14.78 11.83 -24.22
CA GLY A 341 -14.88 13.24 -24.56
C GLY A 341 -13.58 14.02 -24.33
N PRO A 342 -13.60 15.35 -24.50
CA PRO A 342 -12.44 16.22 -24.26
C PRO A 342 -12.01 16.21 -22.79
N VAL A 343 -10.74 16.55 -22.54
CA VAL A 343 -10.18 16.59 -21.17
C VAL A 343 -10.90 17.66 -20.36
N THR A 344 -11.62 17.22 -19.33
CA THR A 344 -12.43 18.10 -18.47
C THR A 344 -11.55 18.91 -17.52
N PHE A 345 -12.09 20.01 -16.97
CA PHE A 345 -11.38 20.77 -15.94
C PHE A 345 -11.08 19.92 -14.71
N HIS A 346 -12.03 19.07 -14.29
CA HIS A 346 -11.85 18.12 -13.19
C HIS A 346 -10.63 17.21 -13.41
N GLU A 347 -10.46 16.64 -14.62
CA GLU A 347 -9.29 15.82 -14.95
C GLU A 347 -7.97 16.61 -14.86
N LYS A 348 -7.96 17.85 -15.36
CA LYS A 348 -6.76 18.73 -15.29
C LYS A 348 -6.43 19.14 -13.86
N ALA A 349 -7.42 19.56 -13.09
CA ALA A 349 -7.26 20.00 -11.71
C ALA A 349 -6.77 18.84 -10.83
N SER A 350 -7.44 17.69 -10.88
CA SER A 350 -7.02 16.48 -10.15
C SER A 350 -5.63 16.02 -10.56
N GLY A 351 -5.31 16.01 -11.86
CA GLY A 351 -3.97 15.69 -12.35
C GLY A 351 -2.90 16.67 -11.88
N SER A 352 -3.20 17.96 -11.86
CA SER A 352 -2.26 18.99 -11.39
C SER A 352 -1.98 18.89 -9.88
N LEU A 353 -3.00 18.64 -9.06
CA LEU A 353 -2.86 18.42 -7.62
C LEU A 353 -2.09 17.14 -7.31
N PHE A 354 -2.31 16.10 -8.11
CA PHE A 354 -1.55 14.86 -7.99
C PHE A 354 -0.06 15.07 -8.30
N ILE A 355 0.27 15.75 -9.40
CA ILE A 355 1.66 16.09 -9.74
C ILE A 355 2.28 16.98 -8.65
N LEU A 356 1.52 17.95 -8.13
CA LEU A 356 1.95 18.80 -7.01
C LEU A 356 2.23 17.98 -5.76
N ALA A 357 1.39 16.98 -5.43
CA ALA A 357 1.62 16.08 -4.30
C ALA A 357 2.94 15.31 -4.44
N VAL A 358 3.18 14.71 -5.61
CA VAL A 358 4.43 13.98 -5.91
C VAL A 358 5.64 14.91 -5.80
N PHE A 359 5.54 16.12 -6.34
CA PHE A 359 6.58 17.13 -6.23
C PHE A 359 6.85 17.47 -4.75
N LEU A 360 5.82 17.79 -3.97
CA LEU A 360 5.99 18.11 -2.55
C LEU A 360 6.59 16.95 -1.75
N TYR A 361 6.24 15.70 -2.04
CA TYR A 361 6.87 14.54 -1.39
C TYR A 361 8.37 14.43 -1.71
N ILE A 362 8.75 14.50 -2.98
CA ILE A 362 10.16 14.35 -3.42
C ILE A 362 11.02 15.49 -2.86
N PHE A 363 10.50 16.72 -2.92
CA PHE A 363 11.25 17.92 -2.56
C PHE A 363 11.15 18.29 -1.07
N ARG A 364 10.49 17.47 -0.24
CA ARG A 364 10.36 17.71 1.22
C ARG A 364 11.71 17.76 1.92
N LYS A 365 12.49 16.69 1.76
CA LYS A 365 13.84 16.54 2.31
C LYS A 365 14.66 15.59 1.45
N PRO A 366 15.03 16.01 0.23
CA PRO A 366 15.69 15.13 -0.74
C PRO A 366 17.13 14.73 -0.35
N GLY A 367 17.72 15.36 0.67
CA GLY A 367 19.05 15.02 1.20
C GLY A 367 20.23 15.58 0.42
N PHE A 368 20.10 15.82 -0.89
CA PHE A 368 21.14 16.47 -1.71
C PHE A 368 21.04 18.00 -1.76
N MET A 369 19.88 18.55 -1.39
CA MET A 369 19.65 19.99 -1.28
C MET A 369 18.71 20.29 -0.12
N LEU A 370 18.68 21.55 0.31
CA LEU A 370 17.72 22.04 1.29
C LEU A 370 16.30 21.78 0.78
N GLY A 371 15.54 20.98 1.51
CA GLY A 371 14.16 20.69 1.19
C GLY A 371 13.24 21.84 1.59
N TRP A 372 12.05 21.90 1.01
CA TRP A 372 11.10 22.99 1.36
C TRP A 372 10.71 22.96 2.84
N ALA A 373 10.74 21.79 3.49
CA ALA A 373 10.44 21.67 4.91
C ALA A 373 11.47 22.40 5.78
N ASP A 374 12.76 22.24 5.46
CA ASP A 374 13.86 22.85 6.21
C ASP A 374 13.94 24.38 5.96
N VAL A 375 13.41 24.88 4.83
CA VAL A 375 13.36 26.31 4.50
C VAL A 375 12.23 27.04 5.24
N ILE A 376 11.09 26.38 5.41
CA ILE A 376 9.89 27.01 5.98
C ILE A 376 9.94 27.04 7.52
N THR A 377 10.45 25.99 8.15
CA THR A 377 10.42 25.87 9.61
C THR A 377 11.58 25.07 10.17
N THR A 378 11.95 25.38 11.42
CA THR A 378 12.91 24.60 12.21
C THR A 378 12.26 23.38 12.87
N MET A 379 10.93 23.28 12.83
CA MET A 379 10.19 22.15 13.40
C MET A 379 10.26 20.93 12.47
N LYS A 380 10.21 19.72 13.05
CA LYS A 380 10.26 18.47 12.28
C LYS A 380 8.96 18.27 11.48
N VAL A 381 8.99 18.55 10.19
CA VAL A 381 7.88 18.30 9.25
C VAL A 381 8.06 16.94 8.57
N LYS A 382 7.04 16.08 8.71
CA LYS A 382 6.99 14.75 8.08
C LYS A 382 6.09 14.72 6.83
N ASP A 383 6.08 13.60 6.12
CA ASP A 383 5.40 13.41 4.82
C ASP A 383 3.87 13.63 4.88
N GLY A 384 3.23 13.30 6.00
CA GLY A 384 1.78 13.36 6.18
C GLY A 384 1.19 14.76 6.11
N VAL A 385 2.01 15.80 6.33
CA VAL A 385 1.62 17.20 6.11
C VAL A 385 1.32 17.44 4.63
N VAL A 386 2.11 16.87 3.73
CA VAL A 386 1.89 16.97 2.27
C VAL A 386 0.56 16.34 1.90
N SER A 387 0.31 15.12 2.40
CA SER A 387 -0.91 14.39 2.10
C SER A 387 -2.16 15.18 2.53
N MET A 388 -2.17 15.66 3.78
CA MET A 388 -3.31 16.41 4.33
C MET A 388 -3.49 17.77 3.66
N PHE A 389 -2.41 18.46 3.33
CA PHE A 389 -2.47 19.72 2.60
C PHE A 389 -3.16 19.56 1.23
N ILE A 390 -2.77 18.55 0.45
CA ILE A 390 -3.38 18.29 -0.86
C ILE A 390 -4.84 17.88 -0.72
N VAL A 391 -5.19 17.06 0.28
CA VAL A 391 -6.59 16.71 0.55
C VAL A 391 -7.42 17.95 0.83
N ILE A 392 -6.94 18.86 1.69
CA ILE A 392 -7.61 20.13 1.97
C ILE A 392 -7.80 20.94 0.69
N LEU A 393 -6.77 21.03 -0.17
CA LEU A 393 -6.89 21.70 -1.47
C LEU A 393 -7.93 21.04 -2.39
N MET A 394 -8.07 19.72 -2.40
CA MET A 394 -9.10 19.02 -3.17
C MET A 394 -10.53 19.30 -2.67
N PHE A 395 -10.69 19.64 -1.39
CA PHE A 395 -11.98 20.10 -0.83
C PHE A 395 -12.26 21.57 -1.12
N VAL A 396 -11.22 22.40 -1.27
CA VAL A 396 -11.37 23.83 -1.56
C VAL A 396 -11.59 24.10 -3.05
N LEU A 397 -10.92 23.36 -3.93
CA LEU A 397 -10.97 23.62 -5.37
C LEU A 397 -12.26 23.07 -6.00
N PRO A 398 -12.93 23.86 -6.87
CA PRO A 398 -14.16 23.43 -7.54
C PRO A 398 -13.88 22.41 -8.67
N MET A 399 -14.85 21.54 -8.94
CA MET A 399 -14.77 20.52 -10.00
C MET A 399 -14.91 21.13 -11.41
N SER A 400 -15.58 22.27 -11.53
CA SER A 400 -15.74 23.03 -12.77
C SER A 400 -15.60 24.53 -12.48
N ILE A 401 -14.97 25.26 -13.42
CA ILE A 401 -14.83 26.72 -13.32
C ILE A 401 -16.07 27.44 -13.87
N ASP A 402 -17.27 26.98 -13.50
CA ASP A 402 -18.51 27.61 -13.96
C ASP A 402 -18.67 29.04 -13.42
N CYS A 403 -18.04 29.34 -12.27
CA CYS A 403 -17.96 30.69 -11.72
C CYS A 403 -17.33 31.71 -12.69
N MET A 404 -16.33 31.35 -13.51
CA MET A 404 -15.75 32.31 -14.46
C MET A 404 -16.68 32.68 -15.61
N LYS A 405 -17.76 31.91 -15.86
CA LYS A 405 -18.79 32.29 -16.84
C LYS A 405 -19.59 33.52 -16.38
N PHE A 406 -19.69 33.77 -15.07
CA PHE A 406 -20.30 35.01 -14.54
C PHE A 406 -19.51 36.27 -14.91
N PHE A 407 -18.21 36.15 -15.19
CA PHE A 407 -17.35 37.25 -15.62
C PHE A 407 -17.11 37.26 -17.14
N SER A 408 -17.70 36.32 -17.89
CA SER A 408 -17.61 36.27 -19.33
C SER A 408 -18.72 37.09 -19.97
N SER A 409 -18.36 38.01 -20.86
CA SER A 409 -19.28 38.95 -21.53
C SER A 409 -20.29 38.29 -22.49
N SER A 410 -20.26 36.96 -22.61
CA SER A 410 -20.98 36.20 -23.65
C SER A 410 -22.13 35.32 -23.11
N SER A 411 -22.44 35.36 -21.81
CA SER A 411 -23.41 34.47 -21.16
C SER A 411 -24.73 35.19 -20.83
N SER A 412 -25.87 34.59 -21.17
CA SER A 412 -27.21 35.16 -20.92
C SER A 412 -27.64 35.00 -19.45
N TYR A 413 -28.43 35.94 -18.92
CA TYR A 413 -28.92 35.91 -17.53
C TYR A 413 -29.72 34.65 -17.20
N GLU A 414 -30.51 34.13 -18.13
CA GLU A 414 -31.26 32.87 -17.95
C GLU A 414 -30.33 31.66 -17.77
N GLU A 415 -29.23 31.58 -18.53
CA GLU A 415 -28.24 30.51 -18.36
C GLU A 415 -27.54 30.60 -17.00
N LEU A 416 -27.20 31.82 -16.57
CA LEU A 416 -26.54 32.09 -15.29
C LEU A 416 -27.43 31.74 -14.08
N SER A 417 -28.75 31.99 -14.19
CA SER A 417 -29.73 31.72 -13.12
C SER A 417 -29.94 30.23 -12.83
N GLN A 418 -29.60 29.34 -13.76
CA GLN A 418 -29.74 27.89 -13.62
C GLN A 418 -28.48 27.21 -13.06
N TYR A 419 -27.35 27.92 -12.95
CA TYR A 419 -26.11 27.35 -12.43
C TYR A 419 -26.18 27.14 -10.92
N LYS A 420 -25.88 25.92 -10.49
CA LYS A 420 -25.64 25.57 -9.09
C LYS A 420 -24.14 25.67 -8.79
N PRO A 421 -23.75 25.96 -7.53
CA PRO A 421 -22.36 25.90 -7.11
C PRO A 421 -21.74 24.57 -7.52
N SER A 422 -20.61 24.63 -8.24
CA SER A 422 -19.87 23.43 -8.60
C SER A 422 -19.43 22.71 -7.32
N PRO A 423 -19.62 21.38 -7.21
CA PRO A 423 -19.06 20.64 -6.09
C PRO A 423 -17.53 20.76 -6.12
N SER A 424 -16.90 20.59 -4.96
CA SER A 424 -15.45 20.44 -4.87
C SER A 424 -14.95 19.22 -5.66
N ILE A 425 -13.66 19.18 -6.01
CA ILE A 425 -13.04 18.03 -6.70
C ILE A 425 -13.37 16.72 -5.97
N VAL A 426 -13.33 16.77 -4.64
CA VAL A 426 -13.70 15.66 -3.75
C VAL A 426 -14.75 16.12 -2.75
N THR A 427 -15.79 15.30 -2.57
CA THR A 427 -16.78 15.47 -1.49
C THR A 427 -16.58 14.42 -0.41
N TRP A 428 -17.04 14.70 0.81
CA TRP A 428 -16.91 13.77 1.93
C TRP A 428 -17.63 12.44 1.66
N ASN A 429 -18.76 12.47 0.95
CA ASN A 429 -19.50 11.25 0.59
C ASN A 429 -18.67 10.31 -0.28
N ILE A 430 -17.92 10.85 -1.25
CA ILE A 430 -17.03 10.05 -2.11
C ILE A 430 -15.94 9.40 -1.27
N LEU A 431 -15.34 10.13 -0.32
CA LEU A 431 -14.29 9.59 0.54
C LEU A 431 -14.84 8.55 1.52
N LYS A 432 -16.02 8.78 2.08
CA LYS A 432 -16.70 7.83 2.97
C LYS A 432 -16.91 6.49 2.30
N GLU A 433 -17.31 6.49 1.03
CA GLU A 433 -17.59 5.28 0.26
C GLU A 433 -16.31 4.60 -0.25
N LYS A 434 -15.34 5.37 -0.75
CA LYS A 434 -14.15 4.81 -1.40
C LYS A 434 -13.03 4.42 -0.43
N ILE A 435 -12.98 5.00 0.76
CA ILE A 435 -11.87 4.77 1.68
C ILE A 435 -12.18 3.61 2.64
N PRO A 436 -11.31 2.60 2.71
CA PRO A 436 -11.43 1.53 3.70
C PRO A 436 -10.93 2.01 5.07
N TRP A 437 -11.78 2.73 5.82
CA TRP A 437 -11.45 3.30 7.14
C TRP A 437 -10.91 2.27 8.15
N GLY A 438 -11.22 0.98 7.97
CA GLY A 438 -10.66 -0.11 8.76
C GLY A 438 -9.12 -0.19 8.72
N LEU A 439 -8.47 0.27 7.64
CA LEU A 439 -7.01 0.26 7.54
C LEU A 439 -6.34 1.19 8.56
N LEU A 440 -7.01 2.27 8.97
CA LEU A 440 -6.51 3.18 10.02
C LEU A 440 -6.30 2.42 11.33
N PHE A 441 -7.31 1.63 11.73
CA PHE A 441 -7.23 0.81 12.93
C PHE A 441 -6.23 -0.33 12.78
N LEU A 442 -6.15 -0.94 11.59
CA LEU A 442 -5.22 -2.03 11.31
C LEU A 442 -3.76 -1.61 11.49
N LEU A 443 -3.37 -0.47 10.92
CA LEU A 443 -2.03 0.10 11.10
C LEU A 443 -1.80 0.56 12.54
N GLY A 444 -2.78 1.25 13.13
CA GLY A 444 -2.71 1.72 14.51
C GLY A 444 -2.51 0.60 15.54
N GLY A 445 -3.18 -0.55 15.35
CA GLY A 445 -3.00 -1.73 16.20
C GLY A 445 -1.57 -2.29 16.14
N GLY A 446 -0.96 -2.32 14.95
CA GLY A 446 0.45 -2.68 14.79
C GLY A 446 1.41 -1.71 15.49
N PHE A 447 1.13 -0.41 15.40
CA PHE A 447 1.92 0.62 16.07
C PHE A 447 1.79 0.56 17.59
N ALA A 448 0.60 0.25 18.09
CA ALA A 448 0.37 -0.01 19.51
C ALA A 448 1.19 -1.23 19.95
N LEU A 449 1.14 -2.35 19.21
CA LEU A 449 1.94 -3.54 19.53
C LEU A 449 3.45 -3.25 19.57
N ALA A 450 3.98 -2.46 18.64
CA ALA A 450 5.39 -2.05 18.65
C ALA A 450 5.72 -1.22 19.91
N GLU A 451 4.92 -0.19 20.20
CA GLU A 451 5.12 0.67 21.37
C GLU A 451 5.00 -0.11 22.69
N GLY A 452 4.01 -1.00 22.80
CA GLY A 452 3.83 -1.87 23.96
C GLY A 452 4.98 -2.86 24.13
N SER A 453 5.48 -3.44 23.03
CA SER A 453 6.59 -4.39 23.06
C SER A 453 7.90 -3.71 23.49
N LYS A 454 8.13 -2.48 23.04
CA LYS A 454 9.26 -1.64 23.45
C LYS A 454 9.15 -1.22 24.91
N ALA A 455 8.00 -0.68 25.33
CA ALA A 455 7.78 -0.19 26.70
C ALA A 455 7.87 -1.29 27.76
N THR A 456 7.54 -2.53 27.41
CA THR A 456 7.55 -3.67 28.34
C THR A 456 8.84 -4.47 28.34
N GLY A 457 9.76 -4.23 27.41
CA GLY A 457 10.98 -5.03 27.25
C GLY A 457 10.77 -6.37 26.53
N LEU A 458 9.55 -6.69 26.09
CA LEU A 458 9.26 -7.89 25.28
C LEU A 458 10.15 -7.96 24.04
N SER A 459 10.34 -6.81 23.41
CA SER A 459 11.25 -6.59 22.29
C SER A 459 12.67 -7.13 22.56
N SER A 460 13.23 -6.85 23.74
CA SER A 460 14.55 -7.34 24.16
C SER A 460 14.56 -8.85 24.42
N MET A 461 13.49 -9.39 25.02
CA MET A 461 13.38 -10.82 25.30
C MET A 461 13.41 -11.66 24.01
N ILE A 462 12.63 -11.23 23.01
CA ILE A 462 12.61 -11.90 21.69
C ILE A 462 14.00 -11.81 21.04
N GLY A 463 14.65 -10.64 21.09
CA GLY A 463 16.01 -10.46 20.57
C GLY A 463 17.02 -11.42 21.20
N THR A 464 17.01 -11.56 22.53
CA THR A 464 17.95 -12.48 23.22
C THR A 464 17.77 -13.95 22.83
N SER A 465 16.55 -14.38 22.51
CA SER A 465 16.29 -15.75 22.03
C SER A 465 16.84 -15.99 20.62
N LEU A 466 17.15 -14.93 19.87
CA LEU A 466 17.68 -14.98 18.51
C LEU A 466 19.21 -14.85 18.45
N ILE A 467 19.91 -14.73 19.58
CA ILE A 467 21.39 -14.65 19.64
C ILE A 467 22.05 -15.86 18.97
N GLY A 468 21.41 -17.02 18.99
CA GLY A 468 21.90 -18.23 18.29
C GLY A 468 22.08 -18.06 16.78
N LEU A 469 21.45 -17.05 16.15
CA LEU A 469 21.63 -16.74 14.73
C LEU A 469 22.87 -15.89 14.43
N HIS A 470 23.58 -15.36 15.43
CA HIS A 470 24.76 -14.50 15.23
C HIS A 470 25.92 -15.20 14.49
N GLY A 471 25.93 -16.54 14.45
CA GLY A 471 26.93 -17.31 13.69
C GLY A 471 26.64 -17.43 12.19
N LEU A 472 25.48 -16.97 11.69
CA LEU A 472 25.11 -17.05 10.28
C LEU A 472 25.48 -15.78 9.51
N HIS A 473 25.86 -15.94 8.24
CA HIS A 473 26.12 -14.80 7.37
C HIS A 473 24.84 -13.96 7.18
N PRO A 474 24.89 -12.62 7.27
CA PRO A 474 23.73 -11.72 7.14
C PRO A 474 22.83 -12.00 5.93
N THR A 475 23.43 -12.33 4.79
CA THR A 475 22.70 -12.67 3.55
C THR A 475 21.84 -13.93 3.68
N ILE A 476 22.27 -14.91 4.48
CA ILE A 476 21.50 -16.14 4.74
C ILE A 476 20.33 -15.83 5.67
N VAL A 477 20.56 -15.03 6.72
CA VAL A 477 19.49 -14.56 7.62
C VAL A 477 18.42 -13.84 6.82
N LEU A 478 18.82 -12.93 5.92
CA LEU A 478 17.89 -12.23 5.03
C LEU A 478 17.09 -13.19 4.14
N LEU A 479 17.74 -14.20 3.56
CA LEU A 479 17.05 -15.19 2.72
C LEU A 479 15.96 -15.93 3.49
N VAL A 480 16.28 -16.39 4.71
CA VAL A 480 15.32 -17.09 5.58
C VAL A 480 14.13 -16.17 5.91
N VAL A 481 14.40 -14.91 6.27
CA VAL A 481 13.35 -13.93 6.57
C VAL A 481 12.43 -13.71 5.36
N VAL A 482 13.00 -13.51 4.18
CA VAL A 482 12.21 -13.32 2.94
C VAL A 482 11.37 -14.55 2.64
N LEU A 483 11.93 -15.75 2.71
CA LEU A 483 11.21 -17.00 2.44
C LEU A 483 10.06 -17.26 3.42
N VAL A 484 10.30 -17.09 4.72
CA VAL A 484 9.28 -17.29 5.76
C VAL A 484 8.15 -16.27 5.59
N THR A 485 8.50 -15.00 5.41
CA THR A 485 7.52 -13.92 5.24
C THR A 485 6.68 -14.13 3.98
N GLN A 486 7.31 -14.48 2.86
CA GLN A 486 6.63 -14.77 1.62
C GLN A 486 5.75 -16.03 1.70
N PHE A 487 6.11 -17.03 2.50
CA PHE A 487 5.26 -18.21 2.65
C PHE A 487 4.00 -17.89 3.45
N ILE A 488 4.14 -17.18 4.58
CA ILE A 488 3.02 -16.83 5.45
C ILE A 488 2.03 -15.90 4.73
N THR A 489 2.53 -14.98 3.89
CA THR A 489 1.67 -14.03 3.16
C THR A 489 0.73 -14.63 2.13
N GLU A 490 0.92 -15.89 1.75
CA GLU A 490 -0.04 -16.56 0.88
C GLU A 490 -1.37 -16.87 1.62
N PHE A 491 -1.31 -17.04 2.95
CA PHE A 491 -2.44 -17.52 3.76
C PHE A 491 -3.08 -16.46 4.64
N THR A 492 -2.50 -15.26 4.73
CA THR A 492 -2.93 -14.22 5.66
C THR A 492 -2.73 -12.83 5.06
N SER A 493 -3.53 -11.86 5.51
CA SER A 493 -3.41 -10.45 5.10
C SER A 493 -1.98 -9.89 5.24
N ASN A 494 -1.48 -9.32 4.14
CA ASN A 494 -0.16 -8.70 4.00
C ASN A 494 0.18 -7.74 5.16
N VAL A 495 -0.76 -6.86 5.53
CA VAL A 495 -0.55 -5.83 6.57
C VAL A 495 -0.49 -6.46 7.96
N ALA A 496 -1.31 -7.46 8.21
CA ALA A 496 -1.33 -8.14 9.49
C ALA A 496 0.00 -8.86 9.75
N ILE A 497 0.55 -9.54 8.75
CA ILE A 497 1.87 -10.19 8.86
C ILE A 497 2.98 -9.16 9.04
N ALA A 498 2.95 -8.05 8.31
CA ALA A 498 3.91 -6.96 8.49
C ALA A 498 3.91 -6.45 9.94
N ASN A 499 2.73 -6.23 10.52
CA ASN A 499 2.59 -5.81 11.92
C ASN A 499 3.13 -6.84 12.93
N LEU A 500 3.16 -8.12 12.59
CA LEU A 500 3.69 -9.20 13.45
C LEU A 500 5.19 -9.39 13.29
N ILE A 501 5.69 -9.42 12.06
CA ILE A 501 7.07 -9.78 11.75
C ILE A 501 8.01 -8.58 11.95
N LEU A 502 7.62 -7.37 11.57
CA LEU A 502 8.53 -6.22 11.57
C LEU A 502 9.06 -5.83 12.95
N PRO A 503 8.26 -5.84 14.05
CA PRO A 503 8.80 -5.61 15.38
C PRO A 503 9.83 -6.67 15.80
N VAL A 504 9.62 -7.95 15.41
CA VAL A 504 10.57 -9.03 15.68
C VAL A 504 11.88 -8.79 14.93
N LEU A 505 11.81 -8.41 13.65
CA LEU A 505 12.99 -8.12 12.83
C LEU A 505 13.74 -6.87 13.30
N ALA A 506 13.04 -5.84 13.76
CA ALA A 506 13.64 -4.64 14.36
C ALA A 506 14.53 -5.01 15.56
N ASN A 507 14.03 -5.90 16.43
CA ASN A 507 14.79 -6.34 17.60
C ASN A 507 15.95 -7.25 17.22
N MET A 508 15.75 -8.15 16.26
CA MET A 508 16.83 -8.98 15.73
C MET A 508 17.96 -8.12 15.17
N ALA A 509 17.63 -7.05 14.42
CA ALA A 509 18.61 -6.11 13.90
C ALA A 509 19.44 -5.45 15.02
N ARG A 510 18.80 -5.02 16.12
CA ARG A 510 19.51 -4.47 17.29
C ARG A 510 20.42 -5.48 17.96
N THR A 511 19.95 -6.71 18.16
CA THR A 511 20.74 -7.75 18.84
C THR A 511 21.93 -8.21 18.00
N LEU A 512 21.79 -8.23 16.68
CA LEU A 512 22.86 -8.59 15.75
C LEU A 512 23.76 -7.41 15.36
N ASP A 513 23.52 -6.21 15.91
CA ASP A 513 24.21 -4.95 15.55
C ASP A 513 24.22 -4.69 14.03
N MET A 514 23.11 -5.03 13.36
CA MET A 514 22.92 -4.90 11.92
C MET A 514 21.95 -3.77 11.59
N ASP A 515 22.22 -3.01 10.52
CA ASP A 515 21.30 -1.98 10.02
C ASP A 515 19.85 -2.51 9.93
N PRO A 516 18.88 -1.95 10.68
CA PRO A 516 17.51 -2.44 10.70
C PRO A 516 16.83 -2.40 9.34
N ARG A 517 17.23 -1.45 8.49
CA ARG A 517 16.73 -1.34 7.12
C ARG A 517 17.04 -2.60 6.31
N TYR A 518 18.16 -3.28 6.59
CA TYR A 518 18.61 -4.51 5.91
C TYR A 518 17.61 -5.66 6.02
N LEU A 519 16.94 -5.79 7.16
CA LEU A 519 15.97 -6.86 7.41
C LEU A 519 14.54 -6.38 7.19
N MET A 520 14.21 -5.19 7.68
CA MET A 520 12.83 -4.70 7.72
C MET A 520 12.31 -4.31 6.33
N ILE A 521 13.12 -3.63 5.49
CA ILE A 521 12.65 -3.19 4.17
C ILE A 521 12.37 -4.42 3.26
N PRO A 522 13.30 -5.38 3.08
CA PRO A 522 13.02 -6.56 2.26
C PRO A 522 11.86 -7.41 2.80
N ALA A 523 11.74 -7.56 4.13
CA ALA A 523 10.61 -8.26 4.72
C ALA A 523 9.27 -7.57 4.43
N THR A 524 9.24 -6.23 4.44
CA THR A 524 8.05 -5.45 4.09
C THR A 524 7.62 -5.69 2.65
N LEU A 525 8.57 -5.68 1.72
CA LEU A 525 8.30 -6.00 0.32
C LEU A 525 7.85 -7.45 0.17
N ALA A 526 8.48 -8.39 0.88
CA ALA A 526 8.12 -9.80 0.91
C ALA A 526 6.68 -10.04 1.41
N CYS A 527 6.21 -9.30 2.42
CA CYS A 527 4.80 -9.34 2.88
C CYS A 527 3.80 -8.95 1.80
N SER A 528 4.25 -8.33 0.70
CA SER A 528 3.34 -7.95 -0.39
C SER A 528 3.34 -9.00 -1.52
N MET A 529 4.25 -10.00 -1.49
CA MET A 529 4.47 -10.95 -2.59
C MET A 529 3.65 -12.24 -2.43
N ALA A 530 2.34 -12.15 -2.58
CA ALA A 530 1.43 -13.30 -2.64
C ALA A 530 0.89 -13.54 -4.06
N PHE A 531 1.26 -14.67 -4.66
CA PHE A 531 0.98 -14.97 -6.07
C PHE A 531 0.26 -16.30 -6.31
N HIS A 532 0.23 -17.22 -5.33
CA HIS A 532 -0.27 -18.58 -5.57
C HIS A 532 -1.76 -18.71 -5.40
N MET A 533 -2.35 -17.99 -4.44
CA MET A 533 -3.74 -18.16 -4.07
C MET A 533 -4.58 -16.90 -4.32
N PRO A 534 -5.88 -17.06 -4.69
CA PRO A 534 -6.81 -15.94 -4.78
C PRO A 534 -6.94 -15.18 -3.46
N VAL A 535 -6.90 -15.89 -2.34
CA VAL A 535 -7.07 -15.33 -0.99
C VAL A 535 -5.85 -14.50 -0.56
N GLY A 536 -4.67 -14.72 -1.17
CA GLY A 536 -3.44 -14.08 -0.73
C GLY A 536 -3.42 -12.56 -0.91
N THR A 537 -4.09 -12.03 -1.95
CA THR A 537 -4.23 -10.58 -2.11
C THR A 537 -5.59 -10.20 -2.74
N PRO A 538 -6.15 -9.02 -2.42
CA PRO A 538 -7.39 -8.56 -3.06
C PRO A 538 -7.33 -8.52 -4.61
N PRO A 539 -6.23 -8.06 -5.26
CA PRO A 539 -6.06 -8.20 -6.70
C PRO A 539 -6.29 -9.63 -7.23
N ASN A 540 -5.69 -10.63 -6.58
CA ASN A 540 -5.84 -12.03 -6.99
C ASN A 540 -7.29 -12.51 -6.80
N ALA A 541 -7.95 -12.12 -5.71
CA ALA A 541 -9.34 -12.47 -5.43
C ALA A 541 -10.28 -11.85 -6.48
N ILE A 542 -10.09 -10.57 -6.83
CA ILE A 542 -10.90 -9.85 -7.82
C ILE A 542 -10.81 -10.56 -9.18
N VAL A 543 -9.60 -10.80 -9.70
CA VAL A 543 -9.46 -11.42 -11.03
C VAL A 543 -9.85 -12.90 -11.03
N GLY A 544 -9.61 -13.60 -9.93
CA GLY A 544 -10.03 -14.99 -9.75
C GLY A 544 -11.55 -15.14 -9.72
N GLY A 545 -12.24 -14.18 -9.09
CA GLY A 545 -13.69 -14.12 -9.04
C GLY A 545 -14.32 -13.77 -10.38
N VAL A 546 -13.82 -12.72 -11.04
CA VAL A 546 -14.36 -12.21 -12.31
C VAL A 546 -14.13 -13.20 -13.45
N ALA A 547 -12.90 -13.69 -13.63
CA ALA A 547 -12.58 -14.57 -14.75
C ALA A 547 -12.76 -16.06 -14.43
N HIS A 548 -13.27 -16.40 -13.24
CA HIS A 548 -13.43 -17.77 -12.74
C HIS A 548 -12.16 -18.63 -12.89
N ILE A 549 -11.00 -18.05 -12.55
CA ILE A 549 -9.70 -18.73 -12.69
C ILE A 549 -9.61 -19.84 -11.63
N PRO A 550 -9.39 -21.11 -12.03
CA PRO A 550 -9.20 -22.17 -11.06
C PRO A 550 -7.91 -21.95 -10.26
N THR A 551 -7.97 -22.16 -8.94
CA THR A 551 -6.84 -21.97 -8.02
C THR A 551 -5.59 -22.71 -8.48
N SER A 552 -5.72 -23.88 -9.11
CA SER A 552 -4.59 -24.64 -9.66
C SER A 552 -3.86 -23.89 -10.78
N LYS A 553 -4.58 -23.23 -11.69
CA LYS A 553 -3.97 -22.42 -12.75
C LYS A 553 -3.27 -21.18 -12.18
N MET A 554 -3.89 -20.53 -11.19
CA MET A 554 -3.27 -19.40 -10.51
C MET A 554 -2.00 -19.82 -9.75
N ALA A 555 -2.04 -20.94 -9.04
CA ALA A 555 -0.88 -21.47 -8.32
C ALA A 555 0.29 -21.74 -9.27
N VAL A 556 0.05 -22.38 -10.42
CA VAL A 556 1.08 -22.60 -11.44
C VAL A 556 1.58 -21.29 -12.04
N GLY A 557 0.69 -20.34 -12.31
CA GLY A 557 1.03 -18.99 -12.79
C GLY A 557 1.89 -18.20 -11.80
N GLY A 558 1.73 -18.45 -10.50
CA GLY A 558 2.43 -17.77 -9.41
C GLY A 558 3.85 -18.28 -9.12
N ILE A 559 4.21 -19.50 -9.55
CA ILE A 559 5.53 -20.10 -9.26
C ILE A 559 6.68 -19.22 -9.78
N GLY A 560 6.61 -18.85 -11.07
CA GLY A 560 7.64 -18.03 -11.70
C GLY A 560 7.77 -16.64 -11.04
N PRO A 561 6.67 -15.89 -10.89
CA PRO A 561 6.68 -14.62 -10.16
C PRO A 561 7.20 -14.73 -8.74
N LYS A 562 6.89 -15.81 -8.01
CA LYS A 562 7.41 -16.04 -6.67
C LYS A 562 8.93 -16.11 -6.68
N ILE A 563 9.51 -17.01 -7.47
CA ILE A 563 10.97 -17.21 -7.52
C ILE A 563 11.68 -15.91 -7.91
N ILE A 564 11.17 -15.21 -8.92
CA ILE A 564 11.73 -13.94 -9.40
C ILE A 564 11.73 -12.89 -8.30
N THR A 565 10.60 -12.69 -7.63
CA THR A 565 10.47 -11.68 -6.57
C THR A 565 11.28 -12.05 -5.32
N THR A 566 11.36 -13.33 -4.95
CA THR A 566 12.25 -13.80 -3.87
C THR A 566 13.70 -13.41 -4.15
N LEU A 567 14.22 -13.76 -5.33
CA LEU A 567 15.62 -13.53 -5.69
C LEU A 567 15.95 -12.02 -5.77
N ILE A 568 15.06 -11.22 -6.34
CA ILE A 568 15.27 -9.79 -6.48
C ILE A 568 15.17 -9.09 -5.12
N ILE A 569 14.17 -9.40 -4.29
CA ILE A 569 14.06 -8.80 -2.95
C ILE A 569 15.28 -9.17 -2.10
N TRP A 570 15.67 -10.45 -2.10
CA TRP A 570 16.86 -10.92 -1.39
C TRP A 570 18.16 -10.25 -1.87
N GLY A 571 18.34 -10.12 -3.19
CA GLY A 571 19.53 -9.50 -3.78
C GLY A 571 19.53 -7.97 -3.75
N SER A 572 18.35 -7.33 -3.69
CA SER A 572 18.21 -5.87 -3.82
C SER A 572 18.88 -5.11 -2.70
N TYR A 573 18.73 -5.54 -1.45
CA TYR A 573 19.30 -4.80 -0.32
C TYR A 573 20.84 -4.87 -0.29
N PRO A 574 21.48 -6.06 -0.38
CA PRO A 574 22.95 -6.14 -0.38
C PRO A 574 23.61 -5.39 -1.53
N THR A 575 22.93 -5.24 -2.68
CA THR A 575 23.48 -4.63 -3.90
C THR A 575 23.05 -3.18 -4.11
N TRP A 576 21.74 -2.94 -4.30
CA TRP A 576 21.17 -1.62 -4.55
C TRP A 576 20.94 -0.85 -3.25
N GLY A 577 20.49 -1.54 -2.20
CA GLY A 577 20.24 -0.95 -0.89
C GLY A 577 21.48 -0.31 -0.27
N SER A 578 22.63 -0.95 -0.41
CA SER A 578 23.91 -0.43 0.08
C SER A 578 24.40 0.84 -0.65
N LEU A 579 23.89 1.10 -1.87
CA LEU A 579 24.17 2.34 -2.61
C LEU A 579 23.26 3.50 -2.16
N ILE A 580 22.01 3.19 -1.84
CA ILE A 580 20.99 4.18 -1.47
C ILE A 580 21.11 4.53 0.02
N PHE A 581 21.16 3.52 0.87
CA PHE A 581 21.34 3.65 2.30
C PHE A 581 22.81 3.41 2.62
N LYS A 582 23.52 4.49 2.98
CA LYS A 582 24.86 4.32 3.55
C LYS A 582 24.75 3.51 4.85
N PRO A 583 25.62 2.52 5.08
CA PRO A 583 25.64 1.79 6.34
C PRO A 583 25.83 2.80 7.48
N GLU A 584 24.89 2.82 8.41
CA GLU A 584 25.02 3.61 9.64
C GLU A 584 25.39 2.64 10.77
N ASP A 585 26.48 2.93 11.48
CA ASP A 585 26.91 2.13 12.62
C ASP A 585 25.91 2.32 13.77
N ILE A 586 25.21 1.25 14.13
CA ILE A 586 24.28 1.22 15.26
C ILE A 586 25.01 1.47 16.59
N ALA A 587 26.28 1.07 16.68
CA ALA A 587 27.14 1.40 17.81
C ALA A 587 27.34 2.92 18.01
N ALA A 588 27.28 3.73 16.95
CA ALA A 588 27.34 5.19 17.04
C ALA A 588 26.00 5.81 17.45
N LEU A 589 24.88 5.14 17.14
CA LEU A 589 23.51 5.53 17.51
C LEU A 589 23.21 5.24 18.99
N ASN A 590 23.67 4.09 19.50
CA ASN A 590 23.52 3.69 20.91
C ASN A 590 24.54 4.36 21.87
N ALA A 591 25.49 5.14 21.36
CA ALA A 591 26.42 5.88 22.22
C ALA A 591 25.64 6.92 23.02
N PRO A 592 25.79 7.01 24.36
CA PRO A 592 25.15 8.05 25.12
C PRO A 592 25.56 9.40 24.53
N VAL A 593 24.55 10.27 24.28
CA VAL A 593 24.62 11.60 23.64
C VAL A 593 25.77 12.48 24.15
N ALA A 594 26.37 12.15 25.29
CA ALA A 594 27.58 12.76 25.83
C ALA A 594 28.87 12.53 25.01
N ARG A 595 29.03 11.46 24.21
CA ARG A 595 30.31 11.20 23.51
C ARG A 595 30.47 11.95 22.19
N THR A 596 29.38 12.24 21.48
CA THR A 596 29.43 12.99 20.21
C THR A 596 29.71 14.48 20.47
N ALA A 597 29.23 15.02 21.60
CA ALA A 597 29.61 16.36 22.04
C ALA A 597 31.11 16.43 22.42
N VAL A 598 31.64 15.39 23.06
CA VAL A 598 33.05 15.34 23.52
C VAL A 598 34.03 15.03 22.39
N SER A 599 33.66 14.21 21.39
CA SER A 599 34.53 13.97 20.22
C SER A 599 34.62 15.19 19.30
N THR A 600 33.51 15.94 19.16
CA THR A 600 33.49 17.18 18.36
C THR A 600 34.12 18.35 19.12
N LEU A 601 34.09 18.38 20.46
CA LEU A 601 34.88 19.34 21.25
C LEU A 601 36.38 19.04 21.23
N ASN A 602 36.78 17.76 21.36
CA ASN A 602 38.20 17.38 21.45
C ASN A 602 38.95 17.40 20.11
N GLN A 603 38.25 17.39 18.97
CA GLN A 603 38.88 17.59 17.66
C GLN A 603 39.07 19.07 17.28
N ASN A 604 38.40 20.00 17.97
CA ASN A 604 38.49 21.45 17.70
C ASN A 604 39.18 22.27 18.82
N LEU A 605 39.64 21.63 19.89
CA LEU A 605 40.41 22.27 20.97
C LEU A 605 41.86 21.76 21.01
N THR A 606 42.59 21.98 19.92
CA THR A 606 44.04 22.12 19.93
C THR A 606 44.41 23.47 19.34
N LEU A 607 43.90 24.53 19.95
CA LEU A 607 44.45 25.87 19.78
C LEU A 607 44.98 26.34 21.12
N ASN A 608 46.30 26.35 21.21
CA ASN A 608 47.06 27.24 22.09
C ASN A 608 46.37 28.60 22.14
N CYS A 609 45.91 29.04 23.31
CA CYS A 609 46.10 30.43 23.72
C CYS A 609 45.88 30.64 25.22
N ASN A 610 46.87 31.29 25.78
CA ASN A 610 46.89 31.95 27.07
C ASN A 610 45.76 33.00 27.12
N ILE A 611 44.92 32.96 28.14
CA ILE A 611 43.76 33.84 28.29
C ILE A 611 44.22 35.20 28.81
N THR A 612 43.82 36.28 28.12
CA THR A 612 43.50 37.56 28.77
C THR A 612 42.12 38.02 28.26
N PRO A 613 41.23 38.52 29.12
CA PRO A 613 39.86 38.85 28.73
C PRO A 613 39.80 40.31 28.28
N ASN A 614 39.21 40.56 27.09
CA ASN A 614 38.23 41.62 26.84
C ASN A 614 37.82 41.61 25.36
N THR A 615 36.53 41.92 25.12
CA THR A 615 35.85 42.14 23.83
C THR A 615 35.54 40.93 22.94
N LEU A 616 34.32 40.39 23.07
CA LEU A 616 33.61 39.64 22.03
C LEU A 616 32.12 39.99 22.08
N ALA A 617 31.79 41.17 21.55
CA ALA A 617 30.51 41.48 20.96
C ALA A 617 30.83 42.07 19.58
N GLU A 618 30.04 41.72 18.56
CA GLU A 618 30.28 41.99 17.13
C GLU A 618 31.29 41.06 16.46
N VAL A 619 30.77 39.98 15.85
CA VAL A 619 31.11 39.42 14.53
C VAL A 619 30.39 38.07 14.44
N VAL A 620 29.18 38.04 13.86
CA VAL A 620 28.64 37.06 12.88
C VAL A 620 27.22 37.52 12.52
N VAL A 621 27.10 38.71 11.93
CA VAL A 621 25.90 39.14 11.17
C VAL A 621 26.41 39.93 9.97
N ALA A 622 27.14 39.28 9.07
CA ALA A 622 27.61 39.92 7.82
C ALA A 622 28.13 38.90 6.79
N SER A 623 27.39 37.84 6.51
CA SER A 623 27.74 36.95 5.38
C SER A 623 26.60 35.98 5.05
N ASN A 624 25.43 36.48 4.63
CA ASN A 624 24.43 35.68 3.88
C ASN A 624 23.36 36.51 3.12
N VAL A 625 23.57 37.81 2.90
CA VAL A 625 22.57 38.67 2.21
C VAL A 625 22.82 38.85 0.70
N ALA A 626 23.88 38.26 0.12
CA ALA A 626 24.29 38.59 -1.25
C ALA A 626 23.98 37.56 -2.36
N ILE A 627 23.27 36.45 -2.10
CA ILE A 627 23.00 35.41 -3.13
C ILE A 627 21.49 35.17 -3.38
N ALA A 628 20.61 35.86 -2.64
CA ALA A 628 19.16 35.66 -2.73
C ALA A 628 18.42 36.55 -3.75
N THR A 629 19.10 37.15 -4.74
CA THR A 629 18.49 38.14 -5.66
C THR A 629 18.34 37.72 -7.13
N TRP A 630 18.59 36.45 -7.50
CA TRP A 630 18.47 36.01 -8.91
C TRP A 630 17.47 34.85 -9.18
N SER A 631 16.55 34.55 -8.28
CA SER A 631 15.45 33.59 -8.55
C SER A 631 14.08 34.03 -8.05
N TRP A 632 13.93 35.31 -7.67
CA TRP A 632 12.68 35.90 -7.18
C TRP A 632 11.84 36.62 -8.26
N ALA A 633 12.27 36.58 -9.53
CA ALA A 633 11.68 37.41 -10.60
C ALA A 633 10.65 36.72 -11.52
N LEU A 634 10.36 35.41 -11.37
CA LEU A 634 9.46 34.70 -12.31
C LEU A 634 8.13 34.19 -11.72
N LEU A 635 7.88 34.39 -10.42
CA LEU A 635 6.65 33.92 -9.76
C LEU A 635 5.71 35.05 -9.29
N ASN A 636 6.09 36.32 -9.46
CA ASN A 636 5.39 37.44 -8.80
C ASN A 636 4.64 38.43 -9.71
N PHE A 637 4.33 38.09 -10.97
CA PHE A 637 3.60 39.02 -11.86
C PHE A 637 2.09 38.76 -12.04
N SER A 638 1.52 37.70 -11.46
CA SER A 638 0.09 37.37 -11.68
C SER A 638 -0.77 37.29 -10.42
N ILE A 639 -0.18 37.25 -9.22
CA ILE A 639 -0.93 37.08 -7.94
C ILE A 639 -1.07 38.42 -7.18
N ILE A 640 -0.11 39.34 -7.31
CA ILE A 640 -0.13 40.64 -6.61
C ILE A 640 -1.22 41.58 -7.16
N ARG A 641 -1.65 41.44 -8.43
CA ARG A 641 -2.77 42.24 -8.97
C ARG A 641 -4.15 41.78 -8.52
N ILE A 642 -4.31 40.50 -8.17
CA ILE A 642 -5.61 39.96 -7.70
C ILE A 642 -5.81 40.27 -6.21
N VAL A 643 -4.75 40.13 -5.40
CA VAL A 643 -4.82 40.38 -3.96
C VAL A 643 -5.00 41.89 -3.65
N ASN A 644 -4.35 42.78 -4.40
CA ASN A 644 -4.55 44.22 -4.22
C ASN A 644 -5.91 44.73 -4.71
N SER A 645 -6.59 44.00 -5.61
CA SER A 645 -7.95 44.35 -6.05
C SER A 645 -9.02 43.92 -5.04
N VAL A 646 -8.73 42.91 -4.22
CA VAL A 646 -9.66 42.40 -3.18
C VAL A 646 -9.49 43.17 -1.86
N LEU A 647 -8.28 43.62 -1.52
CA LEU A 647 -8.01 44.40 -0.31
C LEU A 647 -8.51 45.85 -0.38
N TRP A 648 -8.71 46.41 -1.59
CA TRP A 648 -9.30 47.75 -1.74
C TRP A 648 -10.82 47.78 -1.50
N CYS A 649 -11.51 46.62 -1.56
CA CYS A 649 -12.94 46.52 -1.29
C CYS A 649 -13.31 46.43 0.20
N TYR A 650 -12.36 46.22 1.11
CA TYR A 650 -12.64 45.96 2.53
C TYR A 650 -12.12 47.02 3.52
N GLY A 651 -11.60 48.15 3.05
CA GLY A 651 -11.46 49.37 3.89
C GLY A 651 -10.75 49.20 5.24
N LEU A 652 -9.72 48.34 5.33
CA LEU A 652 -8.91 48.16 6.54
C LEU A 652 -7.58 48.90 6.39
N ASN A 653 -7.46 50.02 7.09
CA ASN A 653 -6.24 50.82 7.17
C ASN A 653 -5.36 50.39 8.37
N THR A 654 -4.05 50.41 8.10
CA THR A 654 -2.90 50.64 9.00
C THR A 654 -2.40 49.53 9.94
N LEU A 655 -1.17 49.08 9.62
CA LEU A 655 -0.15 48.48 10.48
C LEU A 655 0.79 49.62 10.94
N GLU A 656 0.84 49.95 12.23
CA GLU A 656 2.04 50.49 12.90
C GLU A 656 1.87 50.61 14.42
N GLN A 657 2.95 50.32 15.16
CA GLN A 657 3.25 50.61 16.57
C GLN A 657 2.59 49.76 17.68
N CYS A 658 3.34 48.79 18.20
CA CYS A 658 3.78 48.79 19.61
C CYS A 658 4.79 47.64 19.87
N ASP A 659 6.07 48.00 19.78
CA ASP A 659 7.19 47.27 20.37
C ASP A 659 7.19 47.35 21.90
N ASN A 660 7.89 46.39 22.53
CA ASN A 660 8.39 46.35 23.91
C ASN A 660 7.43 45.86 25.01
N THR A 661 7.50 44.56 25.31
CA THR A 661 7.50 44.10 26.72
C THR A 661 8.27 42.79 26.86
N VAL A 662 9.47 42.91 27.42
CA VAL A 662 10.32 41.81 27.89
C VAL A 662 9.70 41.25 29.17
N ILE A 663 9.27 39.99 29.16
CA ILE A 663 8.89 39.27 30.38
C ILE A 663 10.06 38.34 30.75
N ASN A 664 10.78 38.73 31.80
CA ASN A 664 11.76 37.91 32.49
C ASN A 664 11.05 36.79 33.27
N VAL A 665 11.33 35.53 32.97
CA VAL A 665 11.03 34.39 33.85
C VAL A 665 12.36 33.86 34.38
N VAL A 666 12.60 34.08 35.67
CA VAL A 666 13.72 33.53 36.44
C VAL A 666 13.40 32.07 36.82
N PRO A 667 14.28 31.09 36.60
CA PRO A 667 14.07 29.73 37.10
C PRO A 667 14.56 29.60 38.55
N LYS A 668 13.75 28.95 39.38
CA LYS A 668 14.17 28.31 40.64
C LYS A 668 13.95 26.82 40.54
#